data_AF-A0A101RL70-F1
#
_entry.id   AF-A0A101RL70-F1
#
_cell.length_a   1.000
_cell.length_b   1.000
_cell.length_c   1.000
_cell.angle_alpha   90.00
_cell.angle_beta   90.00
_cell.angle_gamma   90.00
#
_symmetry.space_group_name_H-M   'P 1'
#
loop_
_entity.id
_entity.type
_entity.pdbx_description
1 polymer ?
#
loop_
_entity_poly.entity_id
_entity_poly.type
_entity_poly.pdbx_seq_one_letter_code
_entity_poly.pdbx_strand_id
1 'polypeptide(L)'
;MGTNSKSSHASYAIAPSDTAEAVEASGAGAPPDEQQLSDELVTAKTDLMVAMDNLDHIAAGGEEGNAGYPDLPEDPVERYEIFAEQIKAAKEAIETMKAEGASEEEIQAQLDALRAQSLEYLNSLSPEELQQIAAAKGFEHPALVGLSGTGQHPLVHWLDPYYDDPIPSKQKIQAAALQRYNQLLSGGTVGGMTLADLYQIEGTSLPSPGPAGTWTATPEQFEAAVTAWEAACQEVADAKGILDSEKLQNLLQAEKQVLTAQCPQMPDLEEIQAGYKVWTGDPLEIAKISTSTVLPLVQDAVAAGDMSLADAQHLKPREIVDLLRTGTAETEKEALKAKSQARQDQLAALDKALDVHSAAKPDLSSPLALPDLEGNPEAAAQVAEWATSTGELHTLQTDAQGWIHGVLQPASDISMGNPGLLTSHTVAPKALTNEFNAWAKEQKLGDLREVAEQMGMPDADKAARAHVTSFIASSFNPALDKEEINAKVAAAAAKKKTGPPAGVDNGLASDEAVKALQSKLITSGSSPSSAPASSTPSPSQAGGLTKEAKEAAALSMGASPEQAKKLAETPTPSPAAGSVPKAPVKPAPPGSFNAKVQALVANLQQVKATTQDVPARIDADVVGSWSFGPGKTANLGGTYAKSLHDAPDGSAWLFKADKDGGAIAHAESAASHALSLGGLPSVPVYVKNVEGKSGSVQPLLKDTHHFASEPQNWSQSEVDAIVRSHVGAWLVGDHDGHQANVLRTASGGLVRCDLGQAFKHYGQDQLALGYAPSGGGSYDPVHQKLYQAALSGGLGDGIKVNPAVAHPIIKNFEAIPDSQWRSMLHSTAHEGVKAGVHWVPTMRKAAAKKHGIPSAKVSSEQIAEAFLDHAVQRKQSLRESFTNFFVKELNMPTAASLKHGAK
;
A
#
# COMPACT_ATOMS: atom_id res chain seq x y z
N MET A 1 -64.74 49.95 -48.81
CA MET A 1 -63.65 49.25 -48.09
C MET A 1 -63.82 47.76 -48.36
N GLY A 2 -63.27 47.12 -49.41
CA GLY A 2 -62.30 47.55 -50.42
C GLY A 2 -60.85 47.30 -49.97
N THR A 3 -59.98 46.57 -50.69
CA THR A 3 -60.10 45.88 -52.00
C THR A 3 -58.94 44.89 -52.22
N ASN A 4 -59.14 43.80 -52.99
CA ASN A 4 -58.21 43.21 -54.01
C ASN A 4 -56.77 42.74 -53.61
N SER A 5 -56.08 41.82 -54.32
CA SER A 5 -56.41 40.84 -55.39
C SER A 5 -55.17 40.05 -55.87
N LYS A 6 -55.35 38.83 -56.44
CA LYS A 6 -54.58 38.25 -57.61
C LYS A 6 -53.05 38.01 -57.40
N SER A 7 -52.23 37.29 -58.20
CA SER A 7 -52.28 36.40 -59.42
C SER A 7 -50.84 35.88 -59.72
N SER A 8 -50.50 34.82 -60.49
CA SER A 8 -51.15 33.57 -60.98
C SER A 8 -50.22 32.83 -61.99
N HIS A 9 -50.27 31.49 -62.10
CA HIS A 9 -49.54 30.62 -63.09
C HIS A 9 -48.00 30.48 -62.85
N ALA A 10 -47.25 29.50 -63.38
CA ALA A 10 -47.50 28.34 -64.28
C ALA A 10 -46.58 27.15 -63.85
N SER A 11 -47.00 25.89 -63.87
CA SER A 11 -46.86 24.91 -64.97
C SER A 11 -45.44 24.78 -65.61
N TYR A 12 -44.80 23.62 -65.46
CA TYR A 12 -44.47 22.73 -66.59
C TYR A 12 -44.11 21.32 -66.11
N ALA A 13 -44.58 20.31 -66.84
CA ALA A 13 -44.16 18.92 -66.74
C ALA A 13 -43.84 18.42 -68.15
N ILE A 14 -42.70 17.75 -68.33
CA ILE A 14 -42.38 16.93 -69.51
C ILE A 14 -41.62 15.70 -69.02
N ALA A 15 -42.01 14.53 -69.53
CA ALA A 15 -41.33 13.26 -69.37
C ALA A 15 -40.99 12.69 -70.78
N PRO A 16 -40.43 11.47 -70.91
CA PRO A 16 -39.12 11.23 -71.53
C PRO A 16 -39.14 10.99 -73.04
N SER A 17 -37.95 10.87 -73.64
CA SER A 17 -37.77 10.28 -74.98
C SER A 17 -36.46 9.48 -75.08
N ASP A 18 -36.58 8.20 -75.45
CA ASP A 18 -35.50 7.25 -75.68
C ASP A 18 -34.76 7.44 -77.02
N THR A 19 -33.74 6.58 -77.22
CA THR A 19 -33.13 6.09 -78.49
C THR A 19 -32.09 6.96 -79.24
N ALA A 20 -30.82 6.64 -78.96
CA ALA A 20 -29.86 5.92 -79.83
C ALA A 20 -29.41 6.46 -81.23
N GLU A 21 -28.15 6.09 -81.56
CA GLU A 21 -27.40 6.20 -82.83
C GLU A 21 -26.89 7.59 -83.30
N ALA A 22 -25.77 7.76 -84.02
CA ALA A 22 -24.47 7.05 -84.08
C ALA A 22 -23.44 7.84 -84.96
N VAL A 23 -22.13 7.61 -84.75
CA VAL A 23 -20.96 7.77 -85.68
C VAL A 23 -20.36 9.17 -86.04
N GLU A 24 -19.09 9.33 -85.62
CA GLU A 24 -17.90 10.04 -86.18
C GLU A 24 -17.70 11.58 -86.36
N ALA A 25 -16.59 12.01 -85.73
CA ALA A 25 -15.44 12.76 -86.27
C ALA A 25 -15.56 14.23 -86.74
N SER A 26 -14.96 15.13 -85.95
CA SER A 26 -13.65 15.79 -86.23
C SER A 26 -13.55 17.22 -85.67
N GLY A 27 -12.32 17.71 -85.46
CA GLY A 27 -12.04 19.15 -85.41
C GLY A 27 -11.86 19.76 -84.02
N ALA A 28 -10.59 19.99 -83.66
CA ALA A 28 -10.14 20.64 -82.45
C ALA A 28 -10.79 22.02 -82.16
N GLY A 29 -11.16 22.23 -80.90
CA GLY A 29 -11.42 23.53 -80.29
C GLY A 29 -11.43 23.38 -78.77
N ALA A 30 -10.40 23.86 -78.09
CA ALA A 30 -10.26 23.70 -76.64
C ALA A 30 -11.21 24.64 -75.87
N PRO A 31 -12.08 24.13 -74.98
CA PRO A 31 -12.71 24.88 -73.91
C PRO A 31 -11.76 24.96 -72.68
N PRO A 32 -12.08 25.77 -71.65
CA PRO A 32 -11.22 25.97 -70.50
C PRO A 32 -11.12 24.73 -69.59
N ASP A 33 -10.11 24.71 -68.73
CA ASP A 33 -9.91 23.67 -67.70
C ASP A 33 -11.16 23.49 -66.84
N GLU A 34 -11.93 22.43 -67.12
CA GLU A 34 -12.82 21.83 -66.12
C GLU A 34 -11.90 21.28 -65.01
N GLN A 35 -11.96 21.87 -63.82
CA GLN A 35 -11.30 21.32 -62.64
C GLN A 35 -11.86 19.92 -62.41
N GLN A 36 -11.07 18.90 -62.75
CA GLN A 36 -11.33 17.53 -62.33
C GLN A 36 -11.36 17.55 -60.81
N LEU A 37 -12.55 17.29 -60.23
CA LEU A 37 -12.71 17.04 -58.81
C LEU A 37 -11.71 15.93 -58.42
N SER A 38 -11.02 16.07 -57.30
CA SER A 38 -10.14 15.00 -56.84
C SER A 38 -10.95 13.73 -56.59
N ASP A 39 -10.36 12.56 -56.87
CA ASP A 39 -11.01 11.27 -56.58
C ASP A 39 -11.39 11.17 -55.08
N GLU A 40 -10.62 11.85 -54.21
CA GLU A 40 -10.87 11.99 -52.77
C GLU A 40 -12.09 12.88 -52.47
N LEU A 41 -12.31 14.00 -53.18
CA LEU A 41 -13.52 14.81 -53.05
C LEU A 41 -14.78 14.07 -53.54
N VAL A 42 -14.67 13.28 -54.60
CA VAL A 42 -15.76 12.42 -55.09
C VAL A 42 -16.09 11.32 -54.08
N THR A 43 -15.07 10.74 -53.46
CA THR A 43 -15.22 9.75 -52.38
C THR A 43 -15.92 10.38 -51.17
N ALA A 44 -15.43 11.53 -50.67
CA ALA A 44 -16.02 12.22 -49.52
C ALA A 44 -17.50 12.63 -49.74
N LYS A 45 -17.87 13.06 -50.96
CA LYS A 45 -19.28 13.32 -51.30
C LYS A 45 -20.13 12.04 -51.34
N THR A 46 -19.55 10.91 -51.73
CA THR A 46 -20.22 9.60 -51.73
C THR A 46 -20.42 9.09 -50.30
N ASP A 47 -19.40 9.19 -49.45
CA ASP A 47 -19.47 8.79 -48.04
C ASP A 47 -20.48 9.65 -47.26
N LEU A 48 -20.52 10.97 -47.52
CA LEU A 48 -21.55 11.85 -46.96
C LEU A 48 -22.95 11.44 -47.42
N MET A 49 -23.15 11.16 -48.71
CA MET A 49 -24.45 10.71 -49.24
C MET A 49 -24.91 9.41 -48.57
N VAL A 50 -24.01 8.42 -48.42
CA VAL A 50 -24.32 7.16 -47.73
C VAL A 50 -24.66 7.38 -46.26
N ALA A 51 -23.92 8.24 -45.54
CA ALA A 51 -24.22 8.55 -44.15
C ALA A 51 -25.57 9.26 -43.99
N MET A 52 -25.91 10.21 -44.88
CA MET A 52 -27.18 10.93 -44.87
C MET A 52 -28.37 10.01 -45.24
N ASP A 53 -28.22 9.13 -46.23
CA ASP A 53 -29.23 8.12 -46.60
C ASP A 53 -29.46 7.11 -45.45
N ASN A 54 -28.40 6.71 -44.74
CA ASN A 54 -28.51 5.87 -43.55
C ASN A 54 -29.24 6.59 -42.41
N LEU A 55 -29.00 7.89 -42.19
CA LEU A 55 -29.70 8.70 -41.20
C LEU A 55 -31.20 8.80 -41.51
N ASP A 56 -31.57 9.03 -42.77
CA ASP A 56 -32.98 9.03 -43.20
C ASP A 56 -33.62 7.64 -43.02
N HIS A 57 -32.90 6.54 -43.29
CA HIS A 57 -33.39 5.18 -43.06
C HIS A 57 -33.63 4.89 -41.56
N ILE A 58 -32.71 5.32 -40.69
CA ILE A 58 -32.83 5.21 -39.23
C ILE A 58 -34.02 6.04 -38.72
N ALA A 59 -34.19 7.27 -39.21
CA ALA A 59 -35.30 8.14 -38.86
C ALA A 59 -36.67 7.61 -39.35
N ALA A 60 -36.70 6.91 -40.49
CA ALA A 60 -37.90 6.25 -41.01
C ALA A 60 -38.27 4.95 -40.26
N GLY A 61 -37.47 4.49 -39.31
CA GLY A 61 -37.76 3.28 -38.52
C GLY A 61 -37.60 1.96 -39.28
N GLY A 62 -36.91 1.96 -40.42
CA GLY A 62 -36.49 0.73 -41.10
C GLY A 62 -37.56 -0.03 -41.91
N GLU A 63 -38.56 0.64 -42.51
CA GLU A 63 -39.63 -0.06 -43.25
C GLU A 63 -39.10 -1.04 -44.34
N GLU A 64 -39.68 -2.24 -44.36
CA GLU A 64 -39.27 -3.37 -45.20
C GLU A 64 -39.34 -3.06 -46.70
N GLY A 65 -38.21 -3.17 -47.42
CA GLY A 65 -38.25 -3.24 -48.88
C GLY A 65 -36.93 -3.03 -49.64
N ASN A 66 -35.94 -2.37 -49.04
CA ASN A 66 -34.75 -1.92 -49.77
C ASN A 66 -33.52 -2.80 -49.44
N ALA A 67 -33.18 -3.70 -50.37
CA ALA A 67 -32.09 -4.67 -50.23
C ALA A 67 -30.70 -3.98 -50.27
N GLY A 68 -30.23 -3.50 -49.12
CA GLY A 68 -28.93 -2.84 -48.98
C GLY A 68 -28.62 -2.22 -47.61
N TYR A 69 -29.64 -1.98 -46.77
CA TYR A 69 -29.48 -1.36 -45.45
C TYR A 69 -29.34 -2.41 -44.33
N PRO A 70 -28.65 -2.09 -43.21
CA PRO A 70 -28.57 -2.95 -42.04
C PRO A 70 -29.90 -3.01 -41.27
N ASP A 71 -30.27 -4.19 -40.76
CA ASP A 71 -31.42 -4.34 -39.86
C ASP A 71 -31.28 -3.44 -38.63
N LEU A 72 -32.29 -2.64 -38.31
CA LEU A 72 -32.29 -1.78 -37.13
C LEU A 72 -32.67 -2.59 -35.87
N PRO A 73 -31.89 -2.49 -34.76
CA PRO A 73 -32.24 -3.14 -33.50
C PRO A 73 -33.57 -2.67 -32.91
N GLU A 74 -34.24 -3.49 -32.10
CA GLU A 74 -35.42 -3.04 -31.34
C GLU A 74 -35.01 -2.13 -30.16
N ASP A 75 -33.82 -2.32 -29.56
CA ASP A 75 -33.35 -1.51 -28.42
C ASP A 75 -33.07 -0.06 -28.85
N PRO A 76 -33.72 0.96 -28.24
CA PRO A 76 -33.42 2.36 -28.51
C PRO A 76 -31.96 2.75 -28.24
N VAL A 77 -31.25 2.07 -27.32
CA VAL A 77 -29.84 2.37 -27.03
C VAL A 77 -28.95 1.95 -28.19
N GLU A 78 -29.13 0.73 -28.72
CA GLU A 78 -28.37 0.23 -29.87
C GLU A 78 -28.69 1.02 -31.16
N ARG A 79 -29.98 1.37 -31.39
CA ARG A 79 -30.37 2.27 -32.49
C ARG A 79 -29.70 3.64 -32.40
N TYR A 80 -29.64 4.23 -31.21
CA TYR A 80 -28.97 5.51 -30.99
C TYR A 80 -27.46 5.43 -31.23
N GLU A 81 -26.80 4.30 -30.92
CA GLU A 81 -25.38 4.11 -31.21
C GLU A 81 -25.09 4.11 -32.71
N ILE A 82 -25.89 3.38 -33.50
CA ILE A 82 -25.80 3.39 -34.97
C ILE A 82 -26.03 4.80 -35.53
N PHE A 83 -27.05 5.52 -35.03
CA PHE A 83 -27.31 6.91 -35.39
C PHE A 83 -26.11 7.84 -35.08
N ALA A 84 -25.53 7.74 -33.89
CA ALA A 84 -24.38 8.56 -33.50
C ALA A 84 -23.13 8.25 -34.35
N GLU A 85 -22.94 7.01 -34.78
CA GLU A 85 -21.89 6.64 -35.74
C GLU A 85 -22.12 7.26 -37.12
N GLN A 86 -23.37 7.31 -37.62
CA GLN A 86 -23.65 7.97 -38.91
C GLN A 86 -23.46 9.49 -38.84
N ILE A 87 -23.89 10.16 -37.75
CA ILE A 87 -23.61 11.59 -37.55
C ILE A 87 -22.09 11.86 -37.53
N LYS A 88 -21.32 10.98 -36.89
CA LYS A 88 -19.85 11.07 -36.89
C LYS A 88 -19.26 10.90 -38.29
N ALA A 89 -19.69 9.87 -39.04
CA ALA A 89 -19.23 9.61 -40.40
C ALA A 89 -19.53 10.79 -41.33
N ALA A 90 -20.73 11.39 -41.24
CA ALA A 90 -21.10 12.58 -41.99
C ALA A 90 -20.21 13.80 -41.63
N LYS A 91 -19.88 14.02 -40.34
CA LYS A 91 -18.93 15.07 -39.92
C LYS A 91 -17.53 14.85 -40.50
N GLU A 92 -17.02 13.61 -40.50
CA GLU A 92 -15.72 13.25 -41.07
C GLU A 92 -15.68 13.45 -42.60
N ALA A 93 -16.77 13.08 -43.30
CA ALA A 93 -16.92 13.32 -44.73
C ALA A 93 -16.99 14.82 -45.09
N ILE A 94 -17.72 15.64 -44.32
CA ILE A 94 -17.80 17.10 -44.50
C ILE A 94 -16.44 17.78 -44.29
N GLU A 95 -15.69 17.43 -43.24
CA GLU A 95 -14.34 17.99 -43.04
C GLU A 95 -13.37 17.52 -44.15
N THR A 96 -13.56 16.32 -44.72
CA THR A 96 -12.79 15.86 -45.88
C THR A 96 -13.14 16.66 -47.14
N MET A 97 -14.43 16.90 -47.42
CA MET A 97 -14.87 17.78 -48.53
C MET A 97 -14.26 19.19 -48.43
N LYS A 98 -14.18 19.72 -47.21
CA LYS A 98 -13.60 21.03 -46.90
C LYS A 98 -12.08 21.07 -47.09
N ALA A 99 -11.37 20.01 -46.71
CA ALA A 99 -9.94 19.85 -46.97
C ALA A 99 -9.64 19.81 -48.47
N GLU A 100 -10.49 19.11 -49.23
CA GLU A 100 -10.40 18.95 -50.69
C GLU A 100 -10.97 20.14 -51.50
N GLY A 101 -11.31 21.25 -50.84
CA GLY A 101 -11.63 22.52 -51.51
C GLY A 101 -13.08 22.69 -51.98
N ALA A 102 -14.05 21.98 -51.38
CA ALA A 102 -15.46 22.34 -51.51
C ALA A 102 -15.71 23.78 -51.01
N SER A 103 -16.76 24.44 -51.53
CA SER A 103 -17.04 25.84 -51.17
C SER A 103 -17.56 25.98 -49.73
N GLU A 104 -17.27 27.11 -49.08
CA GLU A 104 -17.79 27.39 -47.72
C GLU A 104 -19.33 27.36 -47.69
N GLU A 105 -19.98 27.78 -48.78
CA GLU A 105 -21.45 27.70 -48.94
C GLU A 105 -21.95 26.25 -49.01
N GLU A 106 -21.24 25.36 -49.71
CA GLU A 106 -21.57 23.92 -49.77
C GLU A 106 -21.36 23.27 -48.40
N ILE A 107 -20.23 23.52 -47.73
CA ILE A 107 -19.94 22.97 -46.39
C ILE A 107 -20.95 23.44 -45.36
N GLN A 108 -21.32 24.73 -45.35
CA GLN A 108 -22.33 25.24 -44.41
C GLN A 108 -23.71 24.62 -44.66
N ALA A 109 -24.11 24.44 -45.93
CA ALA A 109 -25.37 23.79 -46.27
C ALA A 109 -25.43 22.32 -45.80
N GLN A 110 -24.32 21.57 -45.91
CA GLN A 110 -24.26 20.18 -45.43
C GLN A 110 -24.27 20.11 -43.89
N LEU A 111 -23.58 21.01 -43.19
CA LEU A 111 -23.64 21.10 -41.72
C LEU A 111 -25.05 21.44 -41.22
N ASP A 112 -25.74 22.37 -41.88
CA ASP A 112 -27.12 22.72 -41.52
C ASP A 112 -28.10 21.57 -41.81
N ALA A 113 -27.92 20.81 -42.89
CA ALA A 113 -28.70 19.62 -43.21
C ALA A 113 -28.48 18.49 -42.18
N LEU A 114 -27.22 18.17 -41.86
CA LEU A 114 -26.86 17.15 -40.87
C LEU A 114 -27.41 17.49 -39.48
N ARG A 115 -27.36 18.76 -39.09
CA ARG A 115 -27.96 19.23 -37.84
C ARG A 115 -29.48 19.13 -37.83
N ALA A 116 -30.13 19.36 -38.98
CA ALA A 116 -31.57 19.20 -39.10
C ALA A 116 -32.00 17.72 -38.93
N GLN A 117 -31.33 16.79 -39.61
CA GLN A 117 -31.55 15.34 -39.43
C GLN A 117 -31.29 14.88 -37.99
N SER A 118 -30.19 15.33 -37.36
CA SER A 118 -29.88 14.97 -35.96
C SER A 118 -31.02 15.37 -35.01
N LEU A 119 -31.53 16.59 -35.17
CA LEU A 119 -32.66 17.08 -34.40
C LEU A 119 -33.97 16.36 -34.75
N GLU A 120 -34.21 16.01 -36.01
CA GLU A 120 -35.43 15.31 -36.43
C GLU A 120 -35.53 13.92 -35.79
N TYR A 121 -34.48 13.11 -35.87
CA TYR A 121 -34.41 11.80 -35.22
C TYR A 121 -34.61 11.90 -33.69
N LEU A 122 -33.87 12.79 -33.02
CA LEU A 122 -33.98 12.88 -31.56
C LEU A 122 -35.33 13.44 -31.08
N ASN A 123 -36.02 14.23 -31.90
CA ASN A 123 -37.40 14.66 -31.62
C ASN A 123 -38.46 13.60 -31.94
N SER A 124 -38.15 12.54 -32.70
CA SER A 124 -39.09 11.44 -32.96
C SER A 124 -39.14 10.41 -31.83
N LEU A 125 -38.09 10.32 -31.01
CA LEU A 125 -38.00 9.40 -29.87
C LEU A 125 -38.98 9.77 -28.75
N SER A 126 -39.50 8.74 -28.05
CA SER A 126 -40.35 8.96 -26.86
C SER A 126 -39.54 9.55 -25.69
N PRO A 127 -40.19 10.25 -24.72
CA PRO A 127 -39.52 10.68 -23.50
C PRO A 127 -38.85 9.54 -22.74
N GLU A 128 -39.46 8.36 -22.73
CA GLU A 128 -38.95 7.14 -22.10
C GLU A 128 -37.71 6.59 -22.84
N GLU A 129 -37.74 6.53 -24.19
CA GLU A 129 -36.57 6.15 -25.01
C GLU A 129 -35.40 7.13 -24.77
N LEU A 130 -35.67 8.45 -24.77
CA LEU A 130 -34.67 9.48 -24.46
C LEU A 130 -34.07 9.30 -23.06
N GLN A 131 -34.89 8.95 -22.06
CA GLN A 131 -34.42 8.71 -20.69
C GLN A 131 -33.56 7.44 -20.59
N GLN A 132 -33.94 6.36 -21.27
CA GLN A 132 -33.18 5.10 -21.33
C GLN A 132 -31.81 5.32 -21.99
N ILE A 133 -31.76 5.99 -23.14
CA ILE A 133 -30.51 6.32 -23.84
C ILE A 133 -29.64 7.22 -22.96
N ALA A 134 -30.22 8.25 -22.33
CA ALA A 134 -29.47 9.16 -21.46
C ALA A 134 -28.86 8.43 -20.25
N ALA A 135 -29.60 7.54 -19.59
CA ALA A 135 -29.07 6.69 -18.52
C ALA A 135 -27.89 5.84 -19.01
N ALA A 136 -28.04 5.17 -20.16
CA ALA A 136 -26.98 4.34 -20.75
C ALA A 136 -25.73 5.15 -21.14
N LYS A 137 -25.87 6.44 -21.47
CA LYS A 137 -24.76 7.37 -21.73
C LYS A 137 -24.28 8.13 -20.48
N GLY A 138 -24.75 7.78 -19.28
CA GLY A 138 -24.25 8.31 -18.01
C GLY A 138 -24.90 9.60 -17.53
N PHE A 139 -26.09 9.96 -18.01
CA PHE A 139 -26.88 11.06 -17.45
C PHE A 139 -27.49 10.65 -16.10
N GLU A 140 -27.20 11.41 -15.04
CA GLU A 140 -27.74 11.15 -13.71
C GLU A 140 -29.18 11.71 -13.59
N HIS A 141 -30.10 10.87 -13.13
CA HIS A 141 -31.52 11.16 -12.92
C HIS A 141 -32.29 11.71 -14.14
N PRO A 142 -32.36 10.96 -15.27
CA PRO A 142 -33.02 11.41 -16.49
C PRO A 142 -34.54 11.62 -16.33
N ALA A 143 -35.19 10.98 -15.36
CA ALA A 143 -36.60 11.21 -15.07
C ALA A 143 -36.89 12.62 -14.49
N LEU A 144 -35.85 13.36 -14.07
CA LEU A 144 -35.97 14.70 -13.50
C LEU A 144 -35.85 15.85 -14.52
N VAL A 145 -35.79 15.56 -15.81
CA VAL A 145 -35.85 16.56 -16.90
C VAL A 145 -37.12 16.39 -17.74
N GLY A 146 -37.47 17.40 -18.55
CA GLY A 146 -38.68 17.38 -19.39
C GLY A 146 -40.04 17.54 -18.68
N LEU A 147 -40.05 17.55 -17.34
CA LEU A 147 -41.24 17.58 -16.47
C LEU A 147 -42.31 18.65 -16.76
N SER A 148 -42.01 19.69 -17.54
CA SER A 148 -42.99 20.71 -17.91
C SER A 148 -43.90 20.32 -19.09
N GLY A 149 -43.58 19.24 -19.82
CA GLY A 149 -44.34 18.77 -20.99
C GLY A 149 -44.48 19.83 -22.10
N THR A 150 -43.63 20.86 -22.10
CA THR A 150 -43.79 22.06 -22.92
C THR A 150 -42.47 22.43 -23.59
N GLY A 151 -42.48 22.44 -24.93
CA GLY A 151 -41.28 22.66 -25.74
C GLY A 151 -40.51 21.36 -26.00
N GLN A 152 -39.33 21.50 -26.61
CA GLN A 152 -38.43 20.39 -26.91
C GLN A 152 -37.92 19.73 -25.60
N HIS A 153 -37.86 18.40 -25.58
CA HIS A 153 -37.38 17.67 -24.41
C HIS A 153 -35.88 17.96 -24.17
N PRO A 154 -35.43 18.32 -22.95
CA PRO A 154 -34.04 18.71 -22.70
C PRO A 154 -33.01 17.64 -23.09
N LEU A 155 -33.36 16.35 -22.97
CA LEU A 155 -32.46 15.27 -23.38
C LEU A 155 -32.18 15.25 -24.89
N VAL A 156 -33.01 15.86 -25.75
CA VAL A 156 -32.70 15.99 -27.19
C VAL A 156 -31.42 16.79 -27.39
N HIS A 157 -31.28 17.94 -26.72
CA HIS A 157 -30.04 18.74 -26.79
C HIS A 157 -28.87 18.03 -26.08
N TRP A 158 -29.13 17.26 -25.03
CA TRP A 158 -28.08 16.54 -24.30
C TRP A 158 -27.50 15.36 -25.11
N LEU A 159 -28.38 14.59 -25.75
CA LEU A 159 -28.05 13.45 -26.59
C LEU A 159 -27.63 13.82 -28.02
N ASP A 160 -27.66 15.07 -28.43
CA ASP A 160 -27.29 15.43 -29.81
C ASP A 160 -25.77 15.24 -30.06
N PRO A 161 -25.37 14.26 -30.92
CA PRO A 161 -23.97 13.98 -31.22
C PRO A 161 -23.38 14.91 -32.30
N TYR A 162 -24.21 15.78 -32.90
CA TYR A 162 -23.72 16.89 -33.72
C TYR A 162 -22.80 17.79 -32.89
N TYR A 163 -23.14 18.00 -31.61
CA TYR A 163 -22.35 18.75 -30.65
C TYR A 163 -21.30 17.88 -29.95
N ASP A 164 -20.03 18.28 -30.07
CA ASP A 164 -18.93 17.65 -29.35
C ASP A 164 -19.05 17.90 -27.84
N ASP A 165 -18.62 16.92 -27.03
CA ASP A 165 -18.51 17.07 -25.58
C ASP A 165 -17.10 17.52 -25.17
N PRO A 166 -16.95 18.39 -24.15
CA PRO A 166 -17.98 18.91 -23.25
C PRO A 166 -18.41 20.36 -23.57
N ILE A 167 -19.69 20.59 -23.93
CA ILE A 167 -20.24 21.94 -24.06
C ILE A 167 -21.06 22.43 -22.83
N PRO A 168 -20.98 23.71 -22.45
CA PRO A 168 -21.66 24.24 -21.25
C PRO A 168 -23.19 24.14 -21.23
N SER A 169 -23.86 24.01 -22.38
CA SER A 169 -25.32 23.84 -22.43
C SER A 169 -25.76 22.45 -21.98
N LYS A 170 -25.03 21.39 -22.37
CA LYS A 170 -25.29 20.02 -21.90
C LYS A 170 -25.08 19.90 -20.38
N GLN A 171 -23.99 20.49 -19.86
CA GLN A 171 -23.72 20.53 -18.41
C GLN A 171 -24.84 21.19 -17.58
N LYS A 172 -25.48 22.25 -18.09
CA LYS A 172 -26.61 22.91 -17.42
C LYS A 172 -27.84 22.02 -17.30
N ILE A 173 -28.05 21.09 -18.23
CA ILE A 173 -29.18 20.15 -18.20
C ILE A 173 -28.96 19.11 -17.10
N GLN A 174 -27.75 18.55 -17.00
CA GLN A 174 -27.35 17.65 -15.90
C GLN A 174 -27.44 18.33 -14.53
N ALA A 175 -26.92 19.56 -14.40
CA ALA A 175 -26.99 20.32 -13.15
C ALA A 175 -28.44 20.60 -12.70
N ALA A 176 -29.38 20.78 -13.64
CA ALA A 176 -30.79 20.97 -13.33
C ALA A 176 -31.48 19.67 -12.87
N ALA A 177 -31.08 18.50 -13.37
CA ALA A 177 -31.51 17.20 -12.84
C ALA A 177 -31.02 17.00 -11.40
N LEU A 178 -29.72 17.21 -11.14
CA LEU A 178 -29.13 17.09 -9.81
C LEU A 178 -29.74 18.07 -8.79
N GLN A 179 -30.03 19.31 -9.19
CA GLN A 179 -30.73 20.28 -8.33
C GLN A 179 -32.12 19.78 -7.90
N ARG A 180 -32.85 19.14 -8.83
CA ARG A 180 -34.17 18.56 -8.55
C ARG A 180 -34.06 17.30 -7.68
N TYR A 181 -33.04 16.47 -7.88
CA TYR A 181 -32.81 15.30 -7.03
C TYR A 181 -32.56 15.71 -5.58
N ASN A 182 -31.73 16.74 -5.37
CA ASN A 182 -31.51 17.34 -4.05
C ASN A 182 -32.80 17.92 -3.41
N GLN A 183 -33.73 18.42 -4.22
CA GLN A 183 -35.05 18.86 -3.74
C GLN A 183 -35.93 17.69 -3.29
N LEU A 184 -35.81 16.50 -3.90
CA LEU A 184 -36.49 15.28 -3.45
C LEU A 184 -35.83 14.68 -2.20
N LEU A 185 -34.49 14.65 -2.14
CA LEU A 185 -33.74 14.20 -0.96
C LEU A 185 -34.04 15.02 0.30
N SER A 186 -34.36 16.31 0.14
CA SER A 186 -34.77 17.20 1.25
C SER A 186 -36.26 17.08 1.63
N GLY A 187 -36.96 16.06 1.13
CA GLY A 187 -38.37 15.80 1.42
C GLY A 187 -39.36 16.72 0.67
N GLY A 188 -38.86 17.48 -0.30
CA GLY A 188 -39.71 18.24 -1.23
C GLY A 188 -40.32 17.36 -2.32
N THR A 189 -41.10 17.99 -3.20
CA THR A 189 -41.60 17.36 -4.43
C THR A 189 -41.12 18.14 -5.65
N VAL A 190 -40.95 17.45 -6.77
CA VAL A 190 -40.56 18.04 -8.07
C VAL A 190 -41.57 17.59 -9.11
N GLY A 191 -42.31 18.53 -9.72
CA GLY A 191 -43.37 18.19 -10.68
C GLY A 191 -44.53 17.37 -10.08
N GLY A 192 -44.63 17.29 -8.74
CA GLY A 192 -45.56 16.43 -8.02
C GLY A 192 -44.99 15.05 -7.65
N MET A 193 -43.82 14.68 -8.17
CA MET A 193 -43.09 13.46 -7.84
C MET A 193 -42.43 13.56 -6.45
N THR A 194 -42.44 12.47 -5.69
CA THR A 194 -41.65 12.30 -4.46
C THR A 194 -40.36 11.51 -4.73
N LEU A 195 -39.46 11.45 -3.75
CA LEU A 195 -38.25 10.62 -3.83
C LEU A 195 -38.57 9.13 -4.05
N ALA A 196 -39.64 8.61 -3.45
CA ALA A 196 -40.06 7.22 -3.62
C ALA A 196 -40.60 6.95 -5.04
N ASP A 197 -41.32 7.90 -5.62
CA ASP A 197 -41.80 7.80 -7.00
C ASP A 197 -40.63 7.82 -8.00
N LEU A 198 -39.60 8.65 -7.76
CA LEU A 198 -38.38 8.66 -8.58
C LEU A 198 -37.67 7.30 -8.55
N TYR A 199 -37.43 6.76 -7.36
CA TYR A 199 -36.84 5.43 -7.18
C TYR A 199 -37.63 4.33 -7.91
N GLN A 200 -38.97 4.42 -7.89
CA GLN A 200 -39.83 3.50 -8.64
C GLN A 200 -39.72 3.67 -10.16
N ILE A 201 -39.58 4.90 -10.67
CA ILE A 201 -39.45 5.21 -12.11
C ILE A 201 -38.08 4.79 -12.63
N GLU A 202 -37.00 5.04 -11.88
CA GLU A 202 -35.62 4.74 -12.28
C GLU A 202 -35.19 3.30 -11.91
N GLY A 203 -36.09 2.48 -11.34
CA GLY A 203 -35.82 1.10 -10.96
C GLY A 203 -34.79 0.92 -9.84
N THR A 204 -34.53 1.97 -9.06
CA THR A 204 -33.49 2.03 -8.03
C THR A 204 -34.10 1.92 -6.63
N SER A 205 -33.34 1.41 -5.65
CA SER A 205 -33.87 1.13 -4.30
C SER A 205 -33.70 2.30 -3.34
N LEU A 206 -34.74 2.57 -2.52
CA LEU A 206 -34.67 3.51 -1.39
C LEU A 206 -33.47 3.20 -0.47
N PRO A 207 -32.70 4.23 -0.02
CA PRO A 207 -31.67 4.06 0.99
C PRO A 207 -32.24 3.49 2.29
N SER A 208 -31.59 2.47 2.84
CA SER A 208 -32.01 1.86 4.11
C SER A 208 -31.92 2.87 5.26
N PRO A 209 -32.89 2.92 6.19
CA PRO A 209 -32.72 3.66 7.44
C PRO A 209 -31.47 3.14 8.18
N GLY A 210 -30.67 4.07 8.72
CA GLY A 210 -29.42 3.78 9.39
C GLY A 210 -29.57 3.07 10.75
N PRO A 211 -28.45 2.58 11.33
CA PRO A 211 -28.45 1.98 12.66
C PRO A 211 -28.90 2.97 13.75
N ALA A 212 -29.43 2.44 14.86
CA ALA A 212 -29.97 3.26 15.94
C ALA A 212 -28.94 4.27 16.48
N GLY A 213 -29.33 5.55 16.56
CA GLY A 213 -28.46 6.65 16.98
C GLY A 213 -27.85 7.47 15.84
N THR A 214 -28.18 7.17 14.57
CA THR A 214 -27.86 8.07 13.45
C THR A 214 -28.74 9.32 13.41
N TRP A 215 -28.17 10.44 12.93
CA TRP A 215 -28.88 11.71 12.73
C TRP A 215 -28.63 12.24 11.32
N THR A 216 -29.64 12.88 10.72
CA THR A 216 -29.50 13.50 9.39
C THR A 216 -28.86 14.88 9.52
N ALA A 217 -27.77 15.10 8.80
CA ALA A 217 -26.98 16.32 8.78
C ALA A 217 -27.04 16.98 7.40
N THR A 218 -27.02 18.31 7.34
CA THR A 218 -26.56 19.04 6.14
C THR A 218 -25.03 19.04 6.07
N PRO A 219 -24.40 19.33 4.91
CA PRO A 219 -22.95 19.46 4.80
C PRO A 219 -22.36 20.45 5.82
N GLU A 220 -23.02 21.59 6.07
CA GLU A 220 -22.57 22.59 7.04
C GLU A 220 -22.69 22.09 8.49
N GLN A 221 -23.71 21.28 8.80
CA GLN A 221 -23.86 20.65 10.12
C GLN A 221 -22.83 19.53 10.33
N PHE A 222 -22.49 18.78 9.28
CA PHE A 222 -21.42 17.79 9.32
C PHE A 222 -20.05 18.47 9.47
N GLU A 223 -19.76 19.53 8.72
CA GLU A 223 -18.54 20.34 8.85
C GLU A 223 -18.42 20.96 10.25
N ALA A 224 -19.52 21.43 10.84
CA ALA A 224 -19.54 21.90 12.22
C ALA A 224 -19.27 20.78 13.25
N ALA A 225 -19.78 19.56 13.03
CA ALA A 225 -19.48 18.41 13.87
C ALA A 225 -18.01 17.98 13.75
N VAL A 226 -17.45 17.97 12.53
CA VAL A 226 -16.02 17.76 12.28
C VAL A 226 -15.17 18.82 12.98
N THR A 227 -15.53 20.10 12.86
CA THR A 227 -14.83 21.21 13.54
C THR A 227 -14.82 21.05 15.06
N ALA A 228 -15.94 20.61 15.65
CA ALA A 228 -16.02 20.32 17.08
C ALA A 228 -15.16 19.11 17.48
N TRP A 229 -15.11 18.07 16.65
CA TRP A 229 -14.25 16.91 16.83
C TRP A 229 -12.76 17.26 16.71
N GLU A 230 -12.36 18.08 15.73
CA GLU A 230 -10.98 18.56 15.60
C GLU A 230 -10.54 19.38 16.82
N ALA A 231 -11.41 20.26 17.33
CA ALA A 231 -11.17 21.01 18.54
C ALA A 231 -10.97 20.10 19.77
N ALA A 232 -11.82 19.08 19.94
CA ALA A 232 -11.69 18.10 21.02
C ALA A 232 -10.41 17.26 20.90
N CYS A 233 -10.05 16.82 19.68
CA CYS A 233 -8.78 16.15 19.40
C CYS A 233 -7.58 17.00 19.81
N GLN A 234 -7.59 18.29 19.47
CA GLN A 234 -6.53 19.23 19.82
C GLN A 234 -6.46 19.47 21.34
N GLU A 235 -7.61 19.60 22.03
CA GLU A 235 -7.65 19.76 23.48
C GLU A 235 -7.12 18.56 24.27
N VAL A 236 -7.28 17.35 23.74
CA VAL A 236 -6.73 16.10 24.28
C VAL A 236 -5.23 16.01 23.97
N ALA A 237 -4.80 16.36 22.75
CA ALA A 237 -3.38 16.35 22.36
C ALA A 237 -2.53 17.38 23.14
N ASP A 238 -3.08 18.55 23.46
CA ASP A 238 -2.41 19.59 24.25
C ASP A 238 -2.47 19.34 25.78
N ALA A 239 -3.13 18.27 26.24
CA ALA A 239 -3.26 17.96 27.66
C ALA A 239 -1.91 17.63 28.31
N LYS A 240 -1.41 18.56 29.14
CA LYS A 240 -0.15 18.39 29.89
C LYS A 240 -0.38 17.62 31.18
N GLY A 241 0.03 16.36 31.22
CA GLY A 241 -0.08 15.51 32.41
C GLY A 241 -1.09 14.40 32.20
N ILE A 242 -1.85 14.08 33.24
CA ILE A 242 -3.00 13.17 33.15
C ILE A 242 -4.12 13.89 32.39
N LEU A 243 -4.79 13.18 31.47
CA LEU A 243 -5.91 13.73 30.72
C LEU A 243 -7.10 13.97 31.66
N ASP A 244 -7.78 15.10 31.46
CA ASP A 244 -9.01 15.44 32.17
C ASP A 244 -10.22 14.61 31.67
N SER A 245 -11.11 14.22 32.57
CA SER A 245 -12.27 13.38 32.23
C SER A 245 -13.30 14.09 31.34
N GLU A 246 -13.52 15.39 31.52
CA GLU A 246 -14.44 16.18 30.69
C GLU A 246 -13.93 16.26 29.25
N LYS A 247 -12.61 16.47 29.09
CA LYS A 247 -11.96 16.46 27.76
C LYS A 247 -12.06 15.12 27.04
N LEU A 248 -11.88 14.02 27.77
CA LEU A 248 -12.08 12.68 27.21
C LEU A 248 -13.55 12.49 26.78
N GLN A 249 -14.51 12.85 27.63
CA GLN A 249 -15.93 12.71 27.34
C GLN A 249 -16.35 13.55 26.13
N ASN A 250 -15.87 14.79 26.03
CA ASN A 250 -16.09 15.70 24.89
C ASN A 250 -15.55 15.11 23.58
N LEU A 251 -14.34 14.52 23.59
CA LEU A 251 -13.78 13.84 22.41
C LEU A 251 -14.63 12.64 21.97
N LEU A 252 -15.03 11.78 22.91
CA LEU A 252 -15.85 10.60 22.61
C LEU A 252 -17.24 10.98 22.10
N GLN A 253 -17.84 12.05 22.64
CA GLN A 253 -19.11 12.57 22.17
C GLN A 253 -18.99 13.19 20.77
N ALA A 254 -17.91 13.93 20.49
CA ALA A 254 -17.67 14.50 19.16
C ALA A 254 -17.36 13.42 18.11
N GLU A 255 -16.59 12.38 18.46
CA GLU A 255 -16.39 11.19 17.61
C GLU A 255 -17.75 10.56 17.26
N LYS A 256 -18.59 10.32 18.28
CA LYS A 256 -19.94 9.77 18.07
C LYS A 256 -20.77 10.65 17.14
N GLN A 257 -20.77 11.97 17.33
CA GLN A 257 -21.54 12.90 16.52
C GLN A 257 -21.13 12.87 15.04
N VAL A 258 -19.84 12.76 14.73
CA VAL A 258 -19.32 12.64 13.35
C VAL A 258 -19.63 11.27 12.76
N LEU A 259 -19.41 10.19 13.51
CA LEU A 259 -19.53 8.82 13.02
C LEU A 259 -20.98 8.30 12.90
N THR A 260 -21.96 8.93 13.57
CA THR A 260 -23.39 8.61 13.38
C THR A 260 -24.13 9.63 12.51
N ALA A 261 -23.43 10.61 11.92
CA ALA A 261 -24.04 11.52 10.96
C ALA A 261 -24.40 10.78 9.64
N GLN A 262 -25.54 11.14 9.06
CA GLN A 262 -25.93 10.80 7.69
C GLN A 262 -26.11 12.10 6.91
N CYS A 263 -25.30 12.31 5.89
CA CYS A 263 -25.35 13.48 5.01
C CYS A 263 -25.58 12.99 3.56
N PRO A 264 -26.84 12.87 3.08
CA PRO A 264 -27.14 12.37 1.72
C PRO A 264 -26.54 13.20 0.58
N GLN A 265 -26.05 14.40 0.89
CA GLN A 265 -25.42 15.35 -0.04
C GLN A 265 -23.89 15.15 -0.13
N MET A 266 -23.34 14.18 0.60
CA MET A 266 -21.92 13.79 0.57
C MET A 266 -21.81 12.30 0.19
N PRO A 267 -21.59 11.96 -1.10
CA PRO A 267 -21.45 10.56 -1.51
C PRO A 267 -20.25 9.86 -0.84
N ASP A 268 -19.19 10.62 -0.55
CA ASP A 268 -17.93 10.14 0.03
C ASP A 268 -17.99 9.93 1.56
N LEU A 269 -19.16 10.12 2.18
CA LEU A 269 -19.30 10.22 3.65
C LEU A 269 -18.77 8.99 4.41
N GLU A 270 -18.97 7.78 3.89
CA GLU A 270 -18.49 6.55 4.55
C GLU A 270 -16.95 6.45 4.52
N GLU A 271 -16.29 6.90 3.45
CA GLU A 271 -14.82 6.96 3.35
C GLU A 271 -14.26 8.02 4.31
N ILE A 272 -14.89 9.20 4.35
CA ILE A 272 -14.57 10.29 5.26
C ILE A 272 -14.70 9.84 6.73
N GLN A 273 -15.81 9.18 7.08
CA GLN A 273 -16.04 8.62 8.42
C GLN A 273 -15.06 7.49 8.75
N ALA A 274 -14.66 6.65 7.78
CA ALA A 274 -13.61 5.65 7.98
C ALA A 274 -12.27 6.30 8.35
N GLY A 275 -11.93 7.47 7.78
CA GLY A 275 -10.78 8.28 8.20
C GLY A 275 -10.86 8.71 9.67
N TYR A 276 -11.99 9.27 10.11
CA TYR A 276 -12.16 9.76 11.49
C TYR A 276 -12.13 8.66 12.57
N LYS A 277 -12.54 7.42 12.23
CA LYS A 277 -12.41 6.24 13.12
C LYS A 277 -10.95 5.99 13.51
N VAL A 278 -10.05 6.06 12.53
CA VAL A 278 -8.60 5.89 12.72
C VAL A 278 -8.02 7.08 13.48
N TRP A 279 -8.33 8.30 13.03
CA TRP A 279 -7.68 9.52 13.53
C TRP A 279 -8.03 9.88 14.98
N THR A 280 -9.16 9.43 15.51
CA THR A 280 -9.48 9.61 16.94
C THR A 280 -8.57 8.79 17.86
N GLY A 281 -7.88 7.76 17.33
CA GLY A 281 -6.87 6.99 18.07
C GLY A 281 -5.61 7.79 18.42
N ASP A 282 -5.11 8.58 17.47
CA ASP A 282 -3.87 9.38 17.56
C ASP A 282 -3.76 10.28 18.82
N PRO A 283 -4.74 11.14 19.17
CA PRO A 283 -4.66 11.97 20.37
C PRO A 283 -4.72 11.12 21.66
N LEU A 284 -5.44 10.00 21.64
CA LEU A 284 -5.56 9.08 22.77
C LEU A 284 -4.32 8.20 22.99
N GLU A 285 -3.44 8.02 22.01
CA GLU A 285 -2.11 7.41 22.20
C GLU A 285 -1.13 8.34 22.93
N ILE A 286 -1.25 9.65 22.72
CA ILE A 286 -0.36 10.67 23.30
C ILE A 286 -0.82 11.04 24.72
N ALA A 287 -2.13 11.07 24.94
CA ALA A 287 -2.72 11.43 26.23
C ALA A 287 -2.43 10.39 27.33
N LYS A 288 -2.07 10.85 28.53
CA LYS A 288 -1.93 9.97 29.70
C LYS A 288 -3.30 9.74 30.34
N ILE A 289 -3.99 8.73 29.86
CA ILE A 289 -5.28 8.29 30.39
C ILE A 289 -5.04 7.47 31.66
N SER A 290 -5.60 7.90 32.79
CA SER A 290 -5.52 7.20 34.08
C SER A 290 -6.88 6.63 34.50
N THR A 291 -6.89 5.91 35.63
CA THR A 291 -8.12 5.46 36.29
C THR A 291 -9.06 6.61 36.65
N SER A 292 -8.53 7.75 37.10
CA SER A 292 -9.34 8.94 37.41
C SER A 292 -9.92 9.61 36.16
N THR A 293 -9.25 9.53 35.01
CA THR A 293 -9.76 10.06 33.73
C THR A 293 -11.02 9.30 33.26
N VAL A 294 -11.03 7.97 33.41
CA VAL A 294 -12.10 7.12 32.86
C VAL A 294 -13.24 6.82 33.84
N LEU A 295 -13.05 7.09 35.13
CA LEU A 295 -14.04 6.70 36.16
C LEU A 295 -15.45 7.27 35.90
N PRO A 296 -15.65 8.54 35.49
CA PRO A 296 -17.00 9.05 35.18
C PRO A 296 -17.61 8.33 33.97
N LEU A 297 -16.82 8.14 32.91
CA LEU A 297 -17.23 7.44 31.69
C LEU A 297 -17.68 5.99 31.97
N VAL A 298 -16.99 5.30 32.88
CA VAL A 298 -17.34 3.95 33.34
C VAL A 298 -18.64 3.95 34.16
N GLN A 299 -18.83 4.94 35.04
CA GLN A 299 -20.06 5.07 35.82
C GLN A 299 -21.28 5.28 34.92
N ASP A 300 -21.16 6.15 33.91
CA ASP A 300 -22.19 6.41 32.92
C ASP A 300 -22.49 5.15 32.08
N ALA A 301 -21.45 4.48 31.55
CA ALA A 301 -21.62 3.29 30.72
C ALA A 301 -22.22 2.09 31.47
N VAL A 302 -21.83 1.86 32.72
CA VAL A 302 -22.40 0.80 33.56
C VAL A 302 -23.85 1.14 33.95
N ALA A 303 -24.17 2.42 34.19
CA ALA A 303 -25.55 2.85 34.46
C ALA A 303 -26.46 2.76 33.22
N ALA A 304 -25.92 2.99 32.02
CA ALA A 304 -26.62 2.83 30.75
C ALA A 304 -26.80 1.36 30.33
N GLY A 305 -25.94 0.46 30.84
CA GLY A 305 -25.90 -0.96 30.44
C GLY A 305 -24.99 -1.25 29.25
N ASP A 306 -24.21 -0.26 28.79
CA ASP A 306 -23.26 -0.37 27.67
C ASP A 306 -21.97 -1.13 28.06
N MET A 307 -21.71 -1.31 29.36
CA MET A 307 -20.53 -2.00 29.91
C MET A 307 -20.91 -2.84 31.14
N SER A 308 -20.30 -4.02 31.31
CA SER A 308 -20.46 -4.80 32.54
C SER A 308 -19.53 -4.31 33.66
N LEU A 309 -19.94 -4.51 34.92
CA LEU A 309 -19.07 -4.22 36.07
C LEU A 309 -17.75 -5.02 36.02
N ALA A 310 -17.77 -6.21 35.45
CA ALA A 310 -16.59 -7.05 35.31
C ALA A 310 -15.58 -6.45 34.31
N ASP A 311 -16.05 -5.92 33.18
CA ASP A 311 -15.20 -5.21 32.21
C ASP A 311 -14.58 -3.95 32.80
N ALA A 312 -15.37 -3.18 33.55
CA ALA A 312 -14.91 -2.01 34.29
C ALA A 312 -13.78 -2.35 35.28
N GLN A 313 -13.86 -3.49 35.97
CA GLN A 313 -12.86 -3.93 36.96
C GLN A 313 -11.58 -4.48 36.32
N HIS A 314 -11.70 -5.24 35.24
CA HIS A 314 -10.59 -6.03 34.68
C HIS A 314 -9.90 -5.40 33.47
N LEU A 315 -10.40 -4.29 32.90
CA LEU A 315 -9.76 -3.57 31.80
C LEU A 315 -8.92 -2.38 32.28
N LYS A 316 -7.85 -2.09 31.53
CA LYS A 316 -6.98 -0.92 31.72
C LYS A 316 -7.67 0.34 31.20
N PRO A 317 -7.40 1.56 31.72
CA PRO A 317 -8.08 2.79 31.27
C PRO A 317 -8.11 3.01 29.75
N ARG A 318 -7.03 2.70 29.02
CA ARG A 318 -7.03 2.79 27.54
C ARG A 318 -7.96 1.75 26.90
N GLU A 319 -7.97 0.52 27.41
CA GLU A 319 -8.83 -0.59 26.96
C GLU A 319 -10.32 -0.29 27.22
N ILE A 320 -10.63 0.39 28.32
CA ILE A 320 -11.98 0.90 28.65
C ILE A 320 -12.43 1.96 27.64
N VAL A 321 -11.54 2.91 27.30
CA VAL A 321 -11.84 3.94 26.28
C VAL A 321 -12.06 3.31 24.92
N ASP A 322 -11.23 2.37 24.49
CA ASP A 322 -11.42 1.70 23.21
C ASP A 322 -12.70 0.85 23.18
N LEU A 323 -13.10 0.21 24.29
CA LEU A 323 -14.39 -0.50 24.36
C LEU A 323 -15.60 0.43 24.19
N LEU A 324 -15.54 1.66 24.72
CA LEU A 324 -16.65 2.63 24.69
C LEU A 324 -16.65 3.58 23.49
N ARG A 325 -15.58 3.59 22.69
CA ARG A 325 -15.50 4.41 21.47
C ARG A 325 -16.50 3.98 20.41
N THR A 326 -17.07 4.96 19.71
CA THR A 326 -17.99 4.71 18.59
C THR A 326 -17.20 4.23 17.36
N GLY A 327 -15.96 4.68 17.21
CA GLY A 327 -15.10 4.29 16.10
C GLY A 327 -14.47 2.89 16.19
N THR A 328 -14.47 2.26 17.36
CA THR A 328 -13.88 0.93 17.56
C THR A 328 -14.71 -0.14 16.86
N ALA A 329 -14.04 -0.98 16.07
CA ALA A 329 -14.67 -2.11 15.38
C ALA A 329 -15.26 -3.12 16.39
N GLU A 330 -16.42 -3.68 16.07
CA GLU A 330 -17.14 -4.57 17.01
C GLU A 330 -16.33 -5.83 17.35
N THR A 331 -15.53 -6.34 16.40
CA THR A 331 -14.58 -7.43 16.64
C THR A 331 -13.48 -7.09 17.66
N GLU A 332 -13.09 -5.82 17.75
CA GLU A 332 -12.15 -5.36 18.79
C GLU A 332 -12.85 -5.18 20.14
N LYS A 333 -14.09 -4.70 20.18
CA LYS A 333 -14.88 -4.67 21.42
C LYS A 333 -15.10 -6.07 21.99
N GLU A 334 -15.43 -7.05 21.16
CA GLU A 334 -15.53 -8.46 21.58
C GLU A 334 -14.17 -9.03 22.03
N ALA A 335 -13.06 -8.66 21.38
CA ALA A 335 -11.73 -9.05 21.85
C ALA A 335 -11.37 -8.42 23.21
N LEU A 336 -11.83 -7.20 23.50
CA LEU A 336 -11.67 -6.55 24.80
C LEU A 336 -12.53 -7.22 25.90
N LYS A 337 -13.79 -7.57 25.61
CA LYS A 337 -14.64 -8.36 26.51
C LYS A 337 -14.04 -9.75 26.78
N ALA A 338 -13.54 -10.43 25.75
CA ALA A 338 -12.84 -11.71 25.90
C ALA A 338 -11.56 -11.59 26.75
N LYS A 339 -10.84 -10.45 26.66
CA LYS A 339 -9.67 -10.16 27.50
C LYS A 339 -10.04 -9.89 28.96
N SER A 340 -11.17 -9.22 29.21
CA SER A 340 -11.76 -9.04 30.53
C SER A 340 -12.12 -10.40 31.16
N GLN A 341 -12.78 -11.29 30.40
CA GLN A 341 -13.10 -12.64 30.84
C GLN A 341 -11.83 -13.46 31.13
N ALA A 342 -10.85 -13.46 30.22
CA ALA A 342 -9.60 -14.19 30.40
C ALA A 342 -8.82 -13.76 31.66
N ARG A 343 -8.92 -12.49 32.07
CA ARG A 343 -8.34 -12.00 33.33
C ARG A 343 -9.10 -12.51 34.57
N GLN A 344 -10.42 -12.65 34.50
CA GLN A 344 -11.22 -13.26 35.56
C GLN A 344 -10.91 -14.77 35.68
N ASP A 345 -10.85 -15.47 34.55
CA ASP A 345 -10.51 -16.89 34.50
C ASP A 345 -9.08 -17.14 35.02
N GLN A 346 -8.14 -16.23 34.71
CA GLN A 346 -6.77 -16.26 35.23
C GLN A 346 -6.73 -16.14 36.76
N LEU A 347 -7.54 -15.24 37.35
CA LEU A 347 -7.62 -15.09 38.80
C LEU A 347 -8.19 -16.35 39.48
N ALA A 348 -9.27 -16.92 38.92
CA ALA A 348 -9.85 -18.17 39.42
C ALA A 348 -8.89 -19.37 39.29
N ALA A 349 -8.12 -19.46 38.19
CA ALA A 349 -7.08 -20.47 38.03
C ALA A 349 -5.93 -20.29 39.02
N LEU A 350 -5.57 -19.04 39.34
CA LEU A 350 -4.52 -18.68 40.28
C LEU A 350 -4.86 -19.10 41.71
N ASP A 351 -6.10 -18.89 42.18
CA ASP A 351 -6.52 -19.36 43.50
C ASP A 351 -6.63 -20.88 43.56
N LYS A 352 -7.10 -21.54 42.48
CA LYS A 352 -7.09 -23.01 42.39
C LYS A 352 -5.67 -23.58 42.44
N ALA A 353 -4.70 -22.93 41.80
CA ALA A 353 -3.30 -23.34 41.85
C ALA A 353 -2.67 -23.06 43.24
N LEU A 354 -3.14 -22.01 43.94
CA LEU A 354 -2.79 -21.75 45.34
C LEU A 354 -3.28 -22.86 46.27
N ASP A 355 -4.51 -23.35 46.12
CA ASP A 355 -5.04 -24.43 46.97
C ASP A 355 -4.12 -25.67 46.94
N VAL A 356 -3.66 -26.06 45.74
CA VAL A 356 -2.71 -27.17 45.57
C VAL A 356 -1.34 -26.83 46.16
N HIS A 357 -0.80 -25.63 45.90
CA HIS A 357 0.49 -25.21 46.45
C HIS A 357 0.51 -25.21 47.98
N SER A 358 -0.56 -24.68 48.58
CA SER A 358 -0.71 -24.46 50.02
C SER A 358 -0.82 -25.75 50.82
N ALA A 359 -1.17 -26.88 50.18
CA ALA A 359 -1.17 -28.20 50.81
C ALA A 359 0.22 -28.61 51.32
N ALA A 360 1.30 -28.18 50.67
CA ALA A 360 2.68 -28.44 51.08
C ALA A 360 3.47 -27.18 51.49
N LYS A 361 3.03 -25.98 51.11
CA LYS A 361 3.63 -24.71 51.56
C LYS A 361 2.54 -23.63 51.74
N PRO A 362 1.86 -23.59 52.91
CA PRO A 362 0.73 -22.68 53.15
C PRO A 362 1.03 -21.20 52.90
N ASP A 363 2.23 -20.76 53.28
CA ASP A 363 2.73 -19.41 53.02
C ASP A 363 4.27 -19.41 52.86
N LEU A 364 4.81 -18.26 52.48
CA LEU A 364 6.24 -18.02 52.24
C LEU A 364 7.12 -18.27 53.49
N SER A 365 6.57 -18.12 54.71
CA SER A 365 7.27 -18.33 55.98
C SER A 365 7.22 -19.78 56.47
N SER A 366 6.22 -20.54 56.03
CA SER A 366 6.05 -21.96 56.33
C SER A 366 7.10 -22.82 55.62
N PRO A 367 7.71 -23.83 56.29
CA PRO A 367 8.62 -24.75 55.63
C PRO A 367 7.87 -25.65 54.63
N LEU A 368 8.52 -25.99 53.52
CA LEU A 368 7.99 -27.00 52.59
C LEU A 368 7.79 -28.37 53.27
N ALA A 369 6.57 -28.89 53.22
CA ALA A 369 6.14 -30.15 53.81
C ALA A 369 5.46 -31.04 52.76
N LEU A 370 6.25 -31.67 51.90
CA LEU A 370 5.79 -32.66 50.92
C LEU A 370 5.68 -34.07 51.56
N PRO A 371 4.76 -34.92 51.10
CA PRO A 371 4.59 -36.27 51.64
C PRO A 371 5.85 -37.12 51.46
N ASP A 372 6.07 -38.08 52.36
CA ASP A 372 7.12 -39.08 52.20
C ASP A 372 6.76 -40.05 51.07
N LEU A 373 7.71 -40.35 50.18
CA LEU A 373 7.49 -41.24 49.05
C LEU A 373 7.63 -42.72 49.45
N GLU A 374 8.24 -43.03 50.60
CA GLU A 374 8.52 -44.42 50.99
C GLU A 374 7.23 -45.24 51.18
N GLY A 375 6.97 -46.15 50.24
CA GLY A 375 5.88 -47.11 50.32
C GLY A 375 4.49 -46.54 49.96
N ASN A 376 4.42 -45.30 49.47
CA ASN A 376 3.16 -44.66 49.09
C ASN A 376 3.16 -44.24 47.60
N PRO A 377 2.58 -45.04 46.68
CA PRO A 377 2.53 -44.69 45.26
C PRO A 377 1.65 -43.44 44.96
N GLU A 378 0.71 -43.09 45.84
CA GLU A 378 -0.08 -41.85 45.69
C GLU A 378 0.75 -40.59 46.00
N ALA A 379 1.77 -40.70 46.86
CA ALA A 379 2.65 -39.58 47.19
C ALA A 379 3.47 -39.10 45.99
N ALA A 380 3.87 -39.99 45.08
CA ALA A 380 4.58 -39.61 43.87
C ALA A 380 3.70 -38.72 42.96
N ALA A 381 2.43 -39.07 42.81
CA ALA A 381 1.45 -38.28 42.06
C ALA A 381 1.16 -36.93 42.73
N GLN A 382 0.99 -36.91 44.06
CA GLN A 382 0.79 -35.67 44.82
C GLN A 382 1.98 -34.70 44.68
N VAL A 383 3.22 -35.18 44.68
CA VAL A 383 4.41 -34.34 44.48
C VAL A 383 4.52 -33.85 43.03
N ALA A 384 4.18 -34.69 42.03
CA ALA A 384 4.18 -34.30 40.62
C ALA A 384 3.10 -33.25 40.30
N GLU A 385 1.89 -33.41 40.85
CA GLU A 385 0.79 -32.44 40.78
C GLU A 385 1.19 -31.13 41.46
N TRP A 386 1.66 -31.19 42.72
CA TRP A 386 2.11 -30.00 43.46
C TRP A 386 3.20 -29.22 42.71
N ALA A 387 4.22 -29.90 42.18
CA ALA A 387 5.31 -29.24 41.47
C ALA A 387 4.81 -28.53 40.19
N THR A 388 3.90 -29.18 39.46
CA THR A 388 3.28 -28.64 38.24
C THR A 388 2.39 -27.43 38.56
N SER A 389 1.46 -27.56 39.50
CA SER A 389 0.56 -26.46 39.92
C SER A 389 1.32 -25.31 40.59
N THR A 390 2.46 -25.56 41.23
CA THR A 390 3.31 -24.48 41.77
C THR A 390 3.98 -23.67 40.64
N GLY A 391 4.36 -24.33 39.54
CA GLY A 391 4.86 -23.65 38.35
C GLY A 391 3.79 -22.83 37.63
N GLU A 392 2.59 -23.40 37.53
CA GLU A 392 1.39 -22.72 37.02
C GLU A 392 1.06 -21.49 37.89
N LEU A 393 1.01 -21.63 39.22
CA LEU A 393 0.82 -20.53 40.17
C LEU A 393 1.84 -19.41 39.97
N HIS A 394 3.13 -19.73 39.86
CA HIS A 394 4.18 -18.72 39.65
C HIS A 394 4.01 -17.96 38.31
N THR A 395 3.63 -18.68 37.25
CA THR A 395 3.34 -18.08 35.94
C THR A 395 2.12 -17.16 36.02
N LEU A 396 1.01 -17.66 36.57
CA LEU A 396 -0.22 -16.89 36.74
C LEU A 396 -0.02 -15.64 37.61
N GLN A 397 0.75 -15.76 38.71
CA GLN A 397 1.17 -14.63 39.55
C GLN A 397 1.94 -13.59 38.72
N THR A 398 2.94 -14.02 37.95
CA THR A 398 3.78 -13.13 37.14
C THR A 398 2.96 -12.40 36.06
N ASP A 399 2.11 -13.13 35.35
CA ASP A 399 1.26 -12.57 34.29
C ASP A 399 0.21 -11.61 34.85
N ALA A 400 -0.38 -11.91 36.01
CA ALA A 400 -1.34 -11.05 36.69
C ALA A 400 -0.71 -9.73 37.16
N GLN A 401 0.50 -9.78 37.74
CA GLN A 401 1.28 -8.60 38.12
C GLN A 401 1.53 -7.65 36.92
N GLY A 402 1.57 -8.18 35.69
CA GLY A 402 1.65 -7.39 34.44
C GLY A 402 0.41 -6.55 34.11
N TRP A 403 -0.71 -6.74 34.81
CA TRP A 403 -1.94 -5.96 34.58
C TRP A 403 -2.67 -5.41 35.80
N ILE A 404 -2.63 -6.05 36.98
CA ILE A 404 -3.43 -5.61 38.16
C ILE A 404 -3.14 -4.18 38.62
N HIS A 405 -1.93 -3.67 38.41
CA HIS A 405 -1.55 -2.29 38.75
C HIS A 405 -2.01 -1.24 37.71
N GLY A 406 -2.61 -1.67 36.61
CA GLY A 406 -3.02 -0.82 35.49
C GLY A 406 -4.51 -0.85 35.18
N VAL A 407 -5.34 -1.53 35.97
CA VAL A 407 -6.81 -1.58 35.82
C VAL A 407 -7.51 -0.59 36.76
N LEU A 408 -8.84 -0.45 36.64
CA LEU A 408 -9.61 0.50 37.44
C LEU A 408 -9.70 0.11 38.92
N GLN A 409 -9.88 -1.18 39.20
CA GLN A 409 -9.96 -1.68 40.58
C GLN A 409 -8.57 -1.63 41.25
N PRO A 410 -8.44 -1.16 42.50
CA PRO A 410 -7.17 -1.16 43.21
C PRO A 410 -6.58 -2.56 43.33
N ALA A 411 -5.28 -2.70 43.05
CA ALA A 411 -4.59 -3.99 43.16
C ALA A 411 -4.70 -4.62 44.56
N SER A 412 -4.82 -3.81 45.62
CA SER A 412 -5.13 -4.30 46.98
C SER A 412 -6.43 -5.09 47.05
N ASP A 413 -7.46 -4.61 46.36
CA ASP A 413 -8.82 -5.15 46.45
C ASP A 413 -8.92 -6.41 45.59
N ILE A 414 -8.24 -6.43 44.45
CA ILE A 414 -8.03 -7.64 43.64
C ILE A 414 -7.27 -8.70 44.46
N SER A 415 -6.17 -8.33 45.14
CA SER A 415 -5.41 -9.28 45.97
C SER A 415 -6.16 -9.75 47.22
N MET A 416 -7.04 -8.94 47.81
CA MET A 416 -7.92 -9.38 48.90
C MET A 416 -9.01 -10.34 48.42
N GLY A 417 -9.51 -10.16 47.19
CA GLY A 417 -10.47 -11.07 46.56
C GLY A 417 -9.85 -12.38 46.06
N ASN A 418 -8.53 -12.39 45.78
CA ASN A 418 -7.82 -13.52 45.17
C ASN A 418 -6.50 -13.79 45.93
N PRO A 419 -6.53 -14.63 47.00
CA PRO A 419 -5.40 -14.83 47.91
C PRO A 419 -4.08 -15.23 47.24
N GLY A 420 -4.10 -15.87 46.07
CA GLY A 420 -2.88 -16.23 45.33
C GLY A 420 -2.04 -15.03 44.88
N LEU A 421 -2.56 -13.80 44.93
CA LEU A 421 -1.82 -12.56 44.66
C LEU A 421 -1.20 -11.90 45.89
N LEU A 422 -1.48 -12.38 47.10
CA LEU A 422 -0.90 -11.82 48.32
C LEU A 422 0.61 -12.11 48.40
N THR A 423 1.37 -11.16 48.92
CA THR A 423 2.83 -11.30 49.09
C THR A 423 3.22 -12.48 50.00
N SER A 424 2.32 -12.88 50.91
CA SER A 424 2.47 -14.07 51.75
C SER A 424 2.43 -15.39 50.98
N HIS A 425 1.82 -15.44 49.79
CA HIS A 425 1.65 -16.64 48.97
C HIS A 425 2.43 -16.58 47.65
N THR A 426 3.29 -15.57 47.48
CA THR A 426 4.13 -15.43 46.28
C THR A 426 5.14 -16.57 46.18
N VAL A 427 5.10 -17.32 45.06
CA VAL A 427 6.11 -18.36 44.80
C VAL A 427 7.46 -17.69 44.57
N ALA A 428 8.47 -18.13 45.33
CA ALA A 428 9.84 -17.63 45.24
C ALA A 428 10.77 -18.73 44.68
N PRO A 429 10.91 -18.87 43.34
CA PRO A 429 11.46 -20.08 42.72
C PRO A 429 12.81 -20.55 43.24
N LYS A 430 13.73 -19.61 43.48
CA LYS A 430 15.08 -19.90 43.98
C LYS A 430 15.09 -20.37 45.43
N ALA A 431 14.24 -19.79 46.28
CA ALA A 431 14.11 -20.22 47.68
C ALA A 431 13.44 -21.60 47.74
N LEU A 432 12.34 -21.76 47.01
CA LEU A 432 11.61 -23.03 46.93
C LEU A 432 12.45 -24.17 46.34
N THR A 433 13.30 -23.89 45.35
CA THR A 433 14.27 -24.87 44.82
C THR A 433 15.26 -25.34 45.89
N ASN A 434 15.65 -24.48 46.84
CA ASN A 434 16.53 -24.88 47.94
C ASN A 434 15.81 -25.75 48.97
N GLU A 435 14.56 -25.40 49.31
CA GLU A 435 13.69 -26.18 50.21
C GLU A 435 13.38 -27.56 49.60
N PHE A 436 12.97 -27.61 48.33
CA PHE A 436 12.74 -28.84 47.59
C PHE A 436 14.00 -29.71 47.51
N ASN A 437 15.18 -29.13 47.24
CA ASN A 437 16.44 -29.87 47.27
C ASN A 437 16.90 -30.27 48.69
N ALA A 438 16.29 -29.76 49.76
CA ALA A 438 16.50 -30.26 51.11
C ALA A 438 15.64 -31.51 51.34
N TRP A 439 14.31 -31.40 51.17
CA TRP A 439 13.36 -32.52 51.24
C TRP A 439 13.77 -33.69 50.32
N ALA A 440 14.10 -33.41 49.07
CA ALA A 440 14.46 -34.41 48.08
C ALA A 440 15.82 -35.11 48.35
N LYS A 441 16.58 -34.74 49.39
CA LYS A 441 17.76 -35.54 49.83
C LYS A 441 17.36 -36.69 50.74
N GLU A 442 16.26 -36.55 51.46
CA GLU A 442 15.76 -37.53 52.42
C GLU A 442 15.03 -38.67 51.70
N GLN A 443 14.44 -38.38 50.53
CA GLN A 443 13.73 -39.31 49.66
C GLN A 443 14.64 -40.33 48.95
N LYS A 444 14.12 -41.52 48.62
CA LYS A 444 14.85 -42.52 47.82
C LYS A 444 14.94 -42.09 46.36
N LEU A 445 16.01 -42.52 45.68
CA LEU A 445 16.22 -42.15 44.26
C LEU A 445 15.28 -42.89 43.30
N GLY A 446 14.77 -44.08 43.65
CA GLY A 446 13.77 -44.76 42.83
C GLY A 446 12.50 -43.92 42.74
N ASP A 447 11.97 -43.57 43.90
CA ASP A 447 10.68 -42.89 44.07
C ASP A 447 10.72 -41.45 43.47
N LEU A 448 11.85 -40.74 43.61
CA LEU A 448 12.04 -39.45 42.90
C LEU A 448 12.05 -39.58 41.37
N ARG A 449 12.49 -40.72 40.82
CA ARG A 449 12.44 -40.95 39.36
C ARG A 449 11.03 -41.24 38.90
N GLU A 450 10.21 -41.89 39.72
CA GLU A 450 8.79 -42.09 39.46
C GLU A 450 8.05 -40.73 39.37
N VAL A 451 8.31 -39.82 40.32
CA VAL A 451 7.82 -38.42 40.24
C VAL A 451 8.23 -37.76 38.91
N ALA A 452 9.51 -37.84 38.54
CA ALA A 452 9.99 -37.22 37.31
C ALA A 452 9.45 -37.90 36.04
N GLU A 453 9.25 -39.22 36.04
CA GLU A 453 8.64 -39.98 34.96
C GLU A 453 7.18 -39.58 34.74
N GLN A 454 6.40 -39.43 35.82
CA GLN A 454 5.04 -38.88 35.77
C GLN A 454 5.02 -37.44 35.21
N MET A 455 6.06 -36.63 35.48
CA MET A 455 6.26 -35.30 34.89
C MET A 455 6.89 -35.30 33.48
N GLY A 456 6.99 -36.48 32.84
CA GLY A 456 7.44 -36.67 31.46
C GLY A 456 8.96 -36.69 31.24
N MET A 457 9.76 -37.07 32.24
CA MET A 457 11.22 -37.16 32.10
C MET A 457 11.65 -38.37 31.25
N PRO A 458 12.34 -38.18 30.11
CA PRO A 458 12.91 -39.29 29.34
C PRO A 458 14.08 -39.95 30.09
N ASP A 459 14.18 -41.28 30.02
CA ASP A 459 15.22 -42.09 30.67
C ASP A 459 15.36 -41.82 32.20
N ALA A 460 14.24 -41.53 32.88
CA ALA A 460 14.18 -41.28 34.33
C ALA A 460 14.86 -42.39 35.15
N ASP A 461 14.61 -43.66 34.79
CA ASP A 461 15.23 -44.86 35.37
C ASP A 461 16.78 -44.83 35.38
N LYS A 462 17.39 -44.10 34.45
CA LYS A 462 18.85 -43.97 34.28
C LYS A 462 19.40 -42.67 34.85
N ALA A 463 18.56 -41.67 35.08
CA ALA A 463 18.95 -40.33 35.53
C ALA A 463 19.58 -40.33 36.93
N ALA A 464 20.60 -39.48 37.15
CA ALA A 464 21.21 -39.28 38.46
C ALA A 464 20.37 -38.32 39.32
N ARG A 465 20.44 -38.43 40.66
CA ARG A 465 19.63 -37.61 41.60
C ARG A 465 19.60 -36.13 41.23
N ALA A 466 20.76 -35.53 40.94
CA ALA A 466 20.85 -34.11 40.57
C ALA A 466 20.06 -33.76 39.30
N HIS A 467 20.03 -34.63 38.29
CA HIS A 467 19.23 -34.38 37.09
C HIS A 467 17.73 -34.53 37.37
N VAL A 468 17.35 -35.52 38.18
CA VAL A 468 15.95 -35.76 38.59
C VAL A 468 15.41 -34.59 39.41
N THR A 469 16.15 -34.13 40.43
CA THR A 469 15.71 -33.01 41.27
C THR A 469 15.72 -31.68 40.51
N SER A 470 16.69 -31.44 39.61
CA SER A 470 16.66 -30.27 38.72
C SER A 470 15.50 -30.33 37.71
N PHE A 471 15.15 -31.51 37.18
CA PHE A 471 14.02 -31.66 36.25
C PHE A 471 12.69 -31.35 36.94
N ILE A 472 12.44 -31.92 38.14
CA ILE A 472 11.24 -31.60 38.91
C ILE A 472 11.22 -30.11 39.26
N ALA A 473 12.33 -29.55 39.75
CA ALA A 473 12.42 -28.13 40.09
C ALA A 473 12.26 -27.19 38.87
N SER A 474 12.56 -27.63 37.64
CA SER A 474 12.35 -26.82 36.43
C SER A 474 10.87 -26.54 36.12
N SER A 475 9.93 -27.28 36.73
CA SER A 475 8.50 -26.96 36.64
C SER A 475 8.14 -25.62 37.29
N PHE A 476 8.75 -25.29 38.43
CA PHE A 476 8.49 -24.07 39.20
C PHE A 476 9.68 -23.09 39.27
N ASN A 477 10.78 -23.38 38.57
CA ASN A 477 11.94 -22.51 38.51
C ASN A 477 12.41 -22.26 37.07
N PRO A 478 12.04 -21.12 36.46
CA PRO A 478 12.36 -20.81 35.07
C PRO A 478 13.86 -20.57 34.81
N ALA A 479 14.70 -20.52 35.85
CA ALA A 479 16.16 -20.49 35.70
C ALA A 479 16.78 -21.88 35.44
N LEU A 480 15.98 -22.95 35.41
CA LEU A 480 16.41 -24.32 35.12
C LEU A 480 15.86 -24.76 33.75
N ASP A 481 16.75 -25.01 32.80
CA ASP A 481 16.38 -25.42 31.44
C ASP A 481 16.05 -26.94 31.39
N LYS A 482 14.76 -27.25 31.19
CA LYS A 482 14.25 -28.63 31.11
C LYS A 482 14.82 -29.42 29.92
N GLU A 483 15.12 -28.76 28.80
CA GLU A 483 15.74 -29.39 27.63
C GLU A 483 17.23 -29.65 27.86
N GLU A 484 17.96 -28.70 28.45
CA GLU A 484 19.38 -28.87 28.77
C GLU A 484 19.59 -30.00 29.79
N ILE A 485 18.68 -30.13 30.77
CA ILE A 485 18.67 -31.25 31.73
C ILE A 485 18.43 -32.59 31.01
N ASN A 486 17.43 -32.66 30.12
CA ASN A 486 17.16 -33.85 29.33
C ASN A 486 18.34 -34.24 28.42
N ALA A 487 18.99 -33.27 27.79
CA ALA A 487 20.19 -33.50 26.97
C ALA A 487 21.35 -34.08 27.80
N LYS A 488 21.57 -33.58 29.03
CA LYS A 488 22.56 -34.12 29.98
C LYS A 488 22.23 -35.55 30.40
N VAL A 489 20.96 -35.88 30.59
CA VAL A 489 20.48 -37.24 30.90
C VAL A 489 20.71 -38.19 29.74
N ALA A 490 20.30 -37.83 28.52
CA ALA A 490 20.52 -38.61 27.31
C ALA A 490 22.02 -38.87 27.04
N ALA A 491 22.87 -37.85 27.21
CA ALA A 491 24.31 -37.98 27.08
C ALA A 491 24.93 -38.91 28.14
N ALA A 492 24.43 -38.89 29.38
CA ALA A 492 24.86 -39.80 30.45
C ALA A 492 24.39 -41.25 30.21
N ALA A 493 23.17 -41.45 29.71
CA ALA A 493 22.64 -42.75 29.32
C ALA A 493 23.41 -43.35 28.13
N ALA A 494 23.77 -42.53 27.13
CA ALA A 494 24.59 -42.94 25.99
C ALA A 494 26.00 -43.40 26.43
N LYS A 495 26.68 -42.64 27.31
CA LYS A 495 28.01 -43.00 27.83
C LYS A 495 28.04 -44.35 28.57
N LYS A 496 26.93 -44.75 29.21
CA LYS A 496 26.82 -46.08 29.85
C LYS A 496 26.63 -47.24 28.86
N LYS A 497 26.27 -46.99 27.60
CA LYS A 497 26.16 -48.02 26.56
C LYS A 497 27.50 -48.34 25.87
N THR A 498 28.55 -47.54 26.09
CA THR A 498 29.87 -47.68 25.45
C THR A 498 30.99 -47.86 26.48
N GLY A 499 31.06 -49.04 27.12
CA GLY A 499 32.29 -49.51 27.78
C GLY A 499 33.26 -50.12 26.75
N PRO A 500 34.59 -50.12 27.01
CA PRO A 500 35.22 -51.37 27.46
C PRO A 500 36.37 -51.09 28.50
N PRO A 501 37.43 -51.92 28.69
CA PRO A 501 37.63 -52.63 29.96
C PRO A 501 38.89 -52.19 30.74
N ALA A 502 39.27 -52.97 31.75
CA ALA A 502 40.24 -52.62 32.79
C ALA A 502 41.70 -52.38 32.33
N GLY A 503 42.28 -51.31 32.90
CA GLY A 503 43.67 -51.25 33.41
C GLY A 503 44.82 -51.03 32.43
N VAL A 504 45.46 -49.86 32.48
CA VAL A 504 46.92 -49.68 32.73
C VAL A 504 47.16 -48.32 33.42
N ASP A 505 48.29 -48.18 34.11
CA ASP A 505 48.70 -47.04 34.95
C ASP A 505 49.26 -45.79 34.22
N ASN A 506 49.16 -44.65 34.91
CA ASN A 506 50.00 -43.44 34.91
C ASN A 506 50.77 -42.92 33.66
N GLY A 507 50.52 -41.64 33.33
CA GLY A 507 51.41 -40.78 32.53
C GLY A 507 51.07 -39.29 32.69
N LEU A 508 52.04 -38.45 33.05
CA LEU A 508 51.85 -37.02 33.36
C LEU A 508 51.86 -36.09 32.13
N ALA A 509 51.34 -34.88 32.34
CA ALA A 509 51.08 -33.80 31.39
C ALA A 509 52.27 -33.25 30.58
N SER A 510 51.94 -32.47 29.53
CA SER A 510 52.83 -31.46 28.95
C SER A 510 52.07 -30.23 28.39
N ASP A 511 52.56 -29.03 28.73
CA ASP A 511 51.98 -27.72 28.38
C ASP A 511 52.26 -27.28 26.94
N GLU A 512 51.36 -27.52 26.00
CA GLU A 512 51.54 -27.05 24.60
C GLU A 512 50.36 -26.28 23.99
N ALA A 513 49.25 -26.08 24.72
CA ALA A 513 48.07 -25.35 24.22
C ALA A 513 48.02 -23.85 24.62
N VAL A 514 48.81 -23.41 25.61
CA VAL A 514 48.69 -22.04 26.20
C VAL A 514 49.73 -21.06 25.62
N LYS A 515 50.72 -21.54 24.85
CA LYS A 515 51.90 -20.74 24.44
C LYS A 515 51.78 -20.04 23.08
N ALA A 516 50.62 -20.09 22.42
CA ALA A 516 50.41 -19.55 21.07
C ALA A 516 49.75 -18.15 21.02
N LEU A 517 49.36 -17.57 22.16
CA LEU A 517 48.52 -16.36 22.23
C LEU A 517 49.20 -15.10 22.81
N GLN A 518 50.53 -15.10 22.97
CA GLN A 518 51.28 -14.01 23.64
C GLN A 518 52.48 -13.44 22.87
N SER A 519 52.47 -13.46 21.52
CA SER A 519 53.53 -12.80 20.74
C SER A 519 53.09 -12.25 19.37
N LYS A 520 52.49 -11.04 19.38
CA LYS A 520 52.74 -9.94 18.41
C LYS A 520 51.88 -8.70 18.68
N LEU A 521 52.33 -7.89 19.63
CA LEU A 521 52.02 -6.47 19.76
C LEU A 521 53.30 -5.79 20.28
N ILE A 522 53.48 -4.48 20.03
CA ILE A 522 54.63 -3.62 20.43
C ILE A 522 55.91 -3.89 19.57
N THR A 523 56.60 -2.93 18.91
CA THR A 523 56.46 -1.46 18.70
C THR A 523 57.41 -0.94 17.60
N SER A 524 57.01 0.09 16.86
CA SER A 524 57.73 1.37 16.55
C SER A 524 56.86 2.19 15.56
N GLY A 525 56.70 3.52 15.59
CA GLY A 525 57.60 4.63 15.96
C GLY A 525 58.29 5.14 14.69
N SER A 526 58.19 6.40 14.21
CA SER A 526 57.79 7.68 14.85
C SER A 526 57.46 8.80 13.81
N SER A 527 56.88 9.91 14.28
CA SER A 527 56.41 11.17 13.61
C SER A 527 57.53 12.06 12.98
N PRO A 528 57.31 13.35 12.59
CA PRO A 528 56.11 14.13 12.16
C PRO A 528 56.36 14.96 10.84
N SER A 529 55.41 15.81 10.38
CA SER A 529 55.64 17.25 10.04
C SER A 529 54.51 17.97 9.26
N SER A 530 54.17 19.19 9.74
CA SER A 530 53.78 20.43 9.02
C SER A 530 52.65 20.51 7.97
N ALA A 531 51.71 21.44 8.22
CA ALA A 531 50.90 22.13 7.20
C ALA A 531 51.75 23.11 6.35
N PRO A 532 51.19 23.63 5.24
CA PRO A 532 50.92 25.07 5.18
C PRO A 532 49.52 25.43 4.64
N ALA A 533 49.20 26.72 4.62
CA ALA A 533 47.88 27.28 4.31
C ALA A 533 47.84 28.09 2.98
N SER A 534 46.64 28.59 2.64
CA SER A 534 46.29 29.54 1.55
C SER A 534 46.29 28.95 0.12
N SER A 535 45.34 29.26 -0.77
CA SER A 535 44.75 30.57 -1.06
C SER A 535 43.46 30.45 -1.91
N THR A 536 42.63 31.50 -1.92
CA THR A 536 41.53 31.69 -2.89
C THR A 536 42.07 32.15 -4.25
N PRO A 537 41.33 31.91 -5.35
CA PRO A 537 40.67 33.07 -5.98
C PRO A 537 39.25 32.77 -6.52
N SER A 538 38.57 33.86 -6.88
CA SER A 538 37.29 33.96 -7.60
C SER A 538 37.43 35.09 -8.64
N PRO A 539 36.48 35.35 -9.55
CA PRO A 539 35.85 34.48 -10.54
C PRO A 539 36.26 34.90 -11.99
N SER A 540 35.86 34.14 -13.02
CA SER A 540 35.96 34.59 -14.43
C SER A 540 34.66 34.43 -15.21
N GLN A 541 34.40 35.38 -16.11
CA GLN A 541 33.15 35.54 -16.86
C GLN A 541 33.12 34.69 -18.15
N ALA A 542 31.92 34.18 -18.47
CA ALA A 542 31.41 33.95 -19.82
C ALA A 542 29.86 33.92 -19.72
N GLY A 543 29.05 34.41 -20.65
CA GLY A 543 29.32 34.98 -21.97
C GLY A 543 28.10 34.70 -22.85
N GLY A 544 27.05 35.54 -22.76
CA GLY A 544 25.76 35.27 -23.41
C GLY A 544 25.77 35.49 -24.93
N LEU A 545 25.07 34.61 -25.66
CA LEU A 545 24.90 34.70 -27.12
C LEU A 545 24.14 35.96 -27.56
N THR A 546 24.54 36.54 -28.68
CA THR A 546 23.95 37.78 -29.23
C THR A 546 22.55 37.54 -29.81
N LYS A 547 21.81 38.63 -30.06
CA LYS A 547 20.43 38.59 -30.54
C LYS A 547 20.33 37.88 -31.90
N GLU A 548 21.28 38.14 -32.79
CA GLU A 548 21.34 37.56 -34.14
C GLU A 548 21.52 36.04 -34.10
N ALA A 549 22.27 35.51 -33.12
CA ALA A 549 22.46 34.07 -32.95
C ALA A 549 21.17 33.37 -32.47
N LYS A 550 20.35 34.04 -31.65
CA LYS A 550 19.04 33.52 -31.23
C LYS A 550 18.01 33.55 -32.37
N GLU A 551 17.98 34.62 -33.16
CA GLU A 551 17.09 34.78 -34.31
C GLU A 551 17.40 33.73 -35.40
N ALA A 552 18.69 33.49 -35.69
CA ALA A 552 19.14 32.45 -36.62
C ALA A 552 18.79 31.03 -36.16
N ALA A 553 18.91 30.74 -34.86
CA ALA A 553 18.53 29.43 -34.30
C ALA A 553 17.02 29.19 -34.40
N ALA A 554 16.19 30.19 -34.07
CA ALA A 554 14.73 30.08 -34.18
C ALA A 554 14.27 29.87 -35.64
N LEU A 555 14.88 30.56 -36.60
CA LEU A 555 14.63 30.35 -38.04
C LEU A 555 15.01 28.94 -38.49
N SER A 556 16.13 28.37 -38.00
CA SER A 556 16.53 26.99 -38.33
C SER A 556 15.59 25.92 -37.72
N MET A 557 14.78 26.30 -36.73
CA MET A 557 13.76 25.46 -36.10
C MET A 557 12.35 25.70 -36.67
N GLY A 558 12.22 26.41 -37.81
CA GLY A 558 10.95 26.57 -38.51
C GLY A 558 10.04 27.70 -38.01
N ALA A 559 10.51 28.55 -37.08
CA ALA A 559 9.75 29.76 -36.70
C ALA A 559 9.72 30.76 -37.87
N SER A 560 8.57 31.42 -38.08
CA SER A 560 8.48 32.47 -39.11
C SER A 560 9.41 33.65 -38.80
N PRO A 561 9.82 34.47 -39.78
CA PRO A 561 10.75 35.59 -39.54
C PRO A 561 10.27 36.58 -38.45
N GLU A 562 8.96 36.79 -38.33
CA GLU A 562 8.39 37.63 -37.27
C GLU A 562 8.35 36.92 -35.92
N GLN A 563 8.10 35.60 -35.88
CA GLN A 563 8.18 34.80 -34.65
C GLN A 563 9.61 34.70 -34.12
N ALA A 564 10.59 34.44 -35.00
CA ALA A 564 12.00 34.36 -34.65
C ALA A 564 12.53 35.68 -34.09
N LYS A 565 12.18 36.80 -34.72
CA LYS A 565 12.53 38.15 -34.25
C LYS A 565 11.89 38.48 -32.90
N LYS A 566 10.63 38.06 -32.67
CA LYS A 566 9.91 38.21 -31.39
C LYS A 566 10.49 37.33 -30.26
N LEU A 567 10.96 36.11 -30.57
CA LEU A 567 11.71 35.25 -29.65
C LEU A 567 13.10 35.83 -29.31
N ALA A 568 13.78 36.44 -30.29
CA ALA A 568 15.06 37.09 -30.07
C ALA A 568 14.94 38.41 -29.27
N GLU A 569 13.74 39.02 -29.24
CA GLU A 569 13.43 40.23 -28.48
C GLU A 569 12.92 39.99 -27.06
N THR A 570 12.59 38.74 -26.70
CA THR A 570 12.17 38.42 -25.34
C THR A 570 13.36 38.56 -24.38
N PRO A 571 13.30 39.44 -23.35
CA PRO A 571 14.45 39.68 -22.48
C PRO A 571 14.74 38.45 -21.63
N THR A 572 15.96 37.92 -21.73
CA THR A 572 16.47 36.88 -20.82
C THR A 572 16.35 37.40 -19.38
N PRO A 573 15.67 36.69 -18.44
CA PRO A 573 15.54 37.17 -17.07
C PRO A 573 16.91 37.17 -16.39
N SER A 574 17.46 38.38 -16.20
CA SER A 574 18.53 38.61 -15.23
C SER A 574 17.94 38.42 -13.82
N PRO A 575 18.67 37.83 -12.84
CA PRO A 575 18.11 37.46 -11.55
C PRO A 575 17.78 38.70 -10.70
N ALA A 576 16.58 39.23 -10.89
CA ALA A 576 15.98 40.20 -9.99
C ALA A 576 15.53 39.45 -8.72
N ALA A 577 15.88 40.00 -7.55
CA ALA A 577 15.45 39.49 -6.26
C ALA A 577 13.94 39.70 -6.04
N GLY A 578 13.12 38.86 -6.67
CA GLY A 578 11.70 38.69 -6.36
C GLY A 578 11.56 37.90 -5.06
N SER A 579 10.74 38.40 -4.14
CA SER A 579 10.60 37.87 -2.78
C SER A 579 10.30 36.37 -2.75
N VAL A 580 11.17 35.62 -2.05
CA VAL A 580 10.84 34.30 -1.50
C VAL A 580 9.47 34.40 -0.80
N PRO A 581 8.52 33.48 -1.05
CA PRO A 581 7.28 33.45 -0.26
C PRO A 581 7.67 33.33 1.20
N LYS A 582 7.27 34.34 1.99
CA LYS A 582 7.69 34.49 3.38
C LYS A 582 7.38 33.19 4.13
N ALA A 583 8.41 32.54 4.67
CA ALA A 583 8.25 31.24 5.32
C ALA A 583 7.10 31.31 6.35
N PRO A 584 6.19 30.32 6.36
CA PRO A 584 5.16 30.24 7.39
C PRO A 584 5.78 30.30 8.78
N VAL A 585 5.09 31.03 9.65
CA VAL A 585 5.50 31.33 11.02
C VAL A 585 6.00 30.09 11.75
N LYS A 586 7.29 30.08 12.13
CA LYS A 586 7.99 29.16 13.06
C LYS A 586 7.75 27.65 12.80
N PRO A 587 8.79 26.83 12.53
CA PRO A 587 8.58 25.37 12.40
C PRO A 587 7.83 24.84 13.63
N ALA A 588 6.73 24.13 13.37
CA ALA A 588 5.85 23.64 14.42
C ALA A 588 6.63 22.71 15.37
N PRO A 589 6.33 22.69 16.69
CA PRO A 589 7.08 21.88 17.63
C PRO A 589 7.16 20.41 17.17
N PRO A 590 8.34 19.77 17.20
CA PRO A 590 8.48 18.37 16.76
C PRO A 590 7.48 17.46 17.49
N GLY A 591 6.61 16.79 16.73
CA GLY A 591 5.54 15.93 17.25
C GLY A 591 4.14 16.58 17.38
N SER A 592 4.00 17.88 17.11
CA SER A 592 2.69 18.55 17.06
C SER A 592 1.82 18.08 15.88
N PHE A 593 0.50 18.22 15.98
CA PHE A 593 -0.45 17.88 14.90
C PHE A 593 -0.10 18.58 13.58
N ASN A 594 0.18 19.89 13.61
CA ASN A 594 0.62 20.64 12.42
C ASN A 594 1.92 20.08 11.80
N ALA A 595 2.86 19.58 12.60
CA ALA A 595 4.06 18.92 12.08
C ALA A 595 3.72 17.55 11.44
N LYS A 596 2.78 16.79 12.01
CA LYS A 596 2.27 15.54 11.41
C LYS A 596 1.53 15.80 10.09
N VAL A 597 0.65 16.80 10.03
CA VAL A 597 -0.07 17.21 8.81
C VAL A 597 0.90 17.68 7.73
N GLN A 598 1.91 18.49 8.07
CA GLN A 598 2.97 18.88 7.14
C GLN A 598 3.76 17.67 6.62
N ALA A 599 4.08 16.70 7.48
CA ALA A 599 4.73 15.45 7.06
C ALA A 599 3.82 14.59 6.16
N LEU A 600 2.51 14.54 6.41
CA LEU A 600 1.54 13.85 5.54
C LEU A 600 1.44 14.52 4.17
N VAL A 601 1.30 15.85 4.11
CA VAL A 601 1.28 16.62 2.85
C VAL A 601 2.58 16.43 2.08
N ALA A 602 3.74 16.46 2.74
CA ALA A 602 5.04 16.20 2.11
C ALA A 602 5.14 14.76 1.58
N ASN A 603 4.61 13.76 2.30
CA ASN A 603 4.56 12.38 1.82
C ASN A 603 3.60 12.20 0.62
N LEU A 604 2.43 12.85 0.62
CA LEU A 604 1.50 12.86 -0.53
C LEU A 604 2.10 13.57 -1.75
N GLN A 605 2.79 14.68 -1.55
CA GLN A 605 3.56 15.37 -2.60
C GLN A 605 4.65 14.45 -3.18
N GLN A 606 5.36 13.69 -2.32
CA GLN A 606 6.36 12.72 -2.76
C GLN A 606 5.75 11.61 -3.63
N VAL A 607 4.59 11.08 -3.26
CA VAL A 607 3.85 10.07 -4.05
C VAL A 607 3.40 10.68 -5.38
N LYS A 608 2.72 11.83 -5.36
CA LYS A 608 2.26 12.53 -6.57
C LYS A 608 3.40 12.84 -7.55
N ALA A 609 4.51 13.39 -7.06
CA ALA A 609 5.69 13.68 -7.86
C ALA A 609 6.26 12.42 -8.54
N THR A 610 6.27 11.29 -7.84
CA THR A 610 6.80 10.05 -8.41
C THR A 610 5.81 9.40 -9.39
N THR A 611 4.50 9.49 -9.14
CA THR A 611 3.44 9.03 -10.07
C THR A 611 3.37 9.87 -11.36
N GLN A 612 3.73 11.16 -11.29
CA GLN A 612 3.76 12.06 -12.44
C GLN A 612 4.94 11.76 -13.39
N ASP A 613 6.11 11.45 -12.82
CA ASP A 613 7.36 11.37 -13.60
C ASP A 613 7.78 9.93 -13.97
N VAL A 614 7.23 8.91 -13.31
CA VAL A 614 7.53 7.49 -13.58
C VAL A 614 6.38 6.88 -14.40
N PRO A 615 6.62 6.37 -15.62
CA PRO A 615 5.59 5.70 -16.40
C PRO A 615 4.95 4.54 -15.63
N ALA A 616 3.63 4.39 -15.77
CA ALA A 616 2.92 3.24 -15.25
C ALA A 616 3.50 1.93 -15.84
N ARG A 617 3.43 0.84 -15.06
CA ARG A 617 3.78 -0.49 -15.59
C ARG A 617 2.77 -0.88 -16.67
N ILE A 618 3.28 -1.13 -17.87
CA ILE A 618 2.56 -1.69 -19.01
C ILE A 618 2.51 -3.21 -18.82
N ASP A 619 1.55 -3.87 -19.46
CA ASP A 619 1.51 -5.33 -19.52
C ASP A 619 2.79 -5.92 -20.15
N ALA A 620 3.26 -7.05 -19.62
CA ALA A 620 4.52 -7.66 -20.04
C ALA A 620 4.44 -8.27 -21.45
N ASP A 621 3.27 -8.75 -21.89
CA ASP A 621 3.07 -9.31 -23.23
C ASP A 621 3.01 -8.18 -24.28
N VAL A 622 2.47 -7.01 -23.92
CA VAL A 622 2.53 -5.80 -24.76
C VAL A 622 3.99 -5.41 -25.01
N VAL A 623 4.81 -5.24 -23.97
CA VAL A 623 6.26 -4.98 -24.14
C VAL A 623 6.98 -6.18 -24.80
N GLY A 624 6.46 -7.40 -24.59
CA GLY A 624 6.86 -8.63 -25.25
C GLY A 624 6.66 -8.60 -26.78
N SER A 625 5.62 -7.91 -27.26
CA SER A 625 5.35 -7.70 -28.70
C SER A 625 6.21 -6.61 -29.35
N TRP A 626 6.71 -5.63 -28.58
CA TRP A 626 7.37 -4.45 -29.13
C TRP A 626 8.68 -4.77 -29.87
N SER A 627 8.88 -4.15 -31.03
CA SER A 627 10.18 -4.17 -31.73
C SER A 627 10.99 -2.95 -31.28
N PHE A 628 12.05 -3.18 -30.51
CA PHE A 628 13.02 -2.13 -30.18
C PHE A 628 13.99 -1.97 -31.35
N GLY A 629 14.10 -0.74 -31.87
CA GLY A 629 14.96 -0.41 -33.02
C GLY A 629 16.47 -0.62 -32.74
N PRO A 630 17.35 -0.34 -33.71
CA PRO A 630 18.80 -0.52 -33.56
C PRO A 630 19.36 0.27 -32.37
N GLY A 631 20.20 -0.38 -31.56
CA GLY A 631 20.72 0.20 -30.32
C GLY A 631 21.77 1.30 -30.53
N LYS A 632 21.65 2.39 -29.76
CA LYS A 632 22.67 3.45 -29.62
C LYS A 632 23.46 3.20 -28.34
N THR A 633 24.78 3.06 -28.40
CA THR A 633 25.61 2.79 -27.20
C THR A 633 25.46 3.90 -26.16
N ALA A 634 25.21 3.51 -24.90
CA ALA A 634 24.87 4.44 -23.82
C ALA A 634 25.97 4.51 -22.75
N ASN A 635 26.68 5.63 -22.66
CA ASN A 635 27.69 5.88 -21.62
C ASN A 635 27.06 6.32 -20.28
N LEU A 636 26.15 5.50 -19.75
CA LEU A 636 25.41 5.75 -18.50
C LEU A 636 26.10 5.12 -17.26
N GLY A 637 27.38 4.77 -17.36
CA GLY A 637 28.15 4.13 -16.29
C GLY A 637 27.75 2.69 -15.98
N GLY A 638 28.29 2.15 -14.87
CA GLY A 638 28.07 0.77 -14.41
C GLY A 638 28.83 -0.30 -15.19
N THR A 639 28.78 -1.54 -14.69
CA THR A 639 29.63 -2.67 -15.17
C THR A 639 29.09 -3.37 -16.42
N TYR A 640 27.78 -3.35 -16.64
CA TYR A 640 27.13 -4.03 -17.77
C TYR A 640 26.95 -3.11 -18.98
N ALA A 641 27.08 -3.68 -20.18
CA ALA A 641 26.86 -2.99 -21.44
C ALA A 641 25.41 -2.50 -21.58
N LYS A 642 25.26 -1.25 -22.01
CA LYS A 642 24.00 -0.53 -22.10
C LYS A 642 23.80 0.07 -23.50
N SER A 643 22.59 -0.05 -24.02
CA SER A 643 22.17 0.61 -25.26
C SER A 643 20.82 1.30 -25.07
N LEU A 644 20.66 2.46 -25.69
CA LEU A 644 19.39 3.15 -25.81
C LEU A 644 18.69 2.71 -27.09
N HIS A 645 17.40 2.47 -26.98
CA HIS A 645 16.51 2.09 -28.07
C HIS A 645 15.31 3.02 -28.06
N ASP A 646 14.79 3.33 -29.24
CA ASP A 646 13.52 4.02 -29.38
C ASP A 646 12.41 2.93 -29.41
N ALA A 647 11.38 3.10 -28.58
CA ALA A 647 10.21 2.22 -28.52
C ALA A 647 9.16 2.61 -29.59
N PRO A 648 8.12 1.78 -29.84
CA PRO A 648 7.11 2.06 -30.87
C PRO A 648 6.34 3.37 -30.68
N ASP A 649 6.25 3.88 -29.46
CA ASP A 649 5.63 5.16 -29.08
C ASP A 649 6.61 6.36 -29.21
N GLY A 650 7.83 6.14 -29.70
CA GLY A 650 8.89 7.14 -29.79
C GLY A 650 9.57 7.48 -28.46
N SER A 651 9.25 6.77 -27.36
CA SER A 651 9.92 6.97 -26.07
C SER A 651 11.29 6.30 -26.03
N ALA A 652 12.20 6.85 -25.23
CA ALA A 652 13.56 6.33 -25.08
C ALA A 652 13.61 5.23 -23.99
N TRP A 653 14.16 4.07 -24.33
CA TRP A 653 14.30 2.91 -23.45
C TRP A 653 15.75 2.49 -23.33
N LEU A 654 16.13 2.00 -22.15
CA LEU A 654 17.42 1.42 -21.86
C LEU A 654 17.33 -0.11 -21.91
N PHE A 655 18.20 -0.73 -22.72
CA PHE A 655 18.47 -2.17 -22.68
C PHE A 655 19.78 -2.43 -21.91
N LYS A 656 19.75 -3.43 -21.02
CA LYS A 656 20.92 -3.98 -20.34
C LYS A 656 21.08 -5.43 -20.77
N ALA A 657 22.16 -5.74 -21.48
CA ALA A 657 22.44 -7.11 -21.91
C ALA A 657 22.83 -8.00 -20.72
N ASP A 658 22.18 -9.14 -20.57
CA ASP A 658 22.48 -10.12 -19.52
C ASP A 658 23.52 -11.14 -20.02
N LYS A 659 24.61 -11.28 -19.26
CA LYS A 659 25.68 -12.25 -19.50
C LYS A 659 25.35 -13.67 -19.02
N ASP A 660 24.40 -13.82 -18.10
CA ASP A 660 24.03 -15.07 -17.44
C ASP A 660 22.74 -15.67 -18.04
N GLY A 661 22.51 -15.46 -19.34
CA GLY A 661 21.46 -16.12 -20.11
C GLY A 661 20.03 -15.55 -19.95
N GLY A 662 19.85 -14.48 -19.16
CA GLY A 662 18.54 -13.89 -18.84
C GLY A 662 18.14 -14.05 -17.36
N ALA A 663 18.92 -14.79 -16.56
CA ALA A 663 18.62 -15.00 -15.14
C ALA A 663 18.65 -13.70 -14.32
N ILE A 664 19.57 -12.77 -14.61
CA ILE A 664 19.61 -11.44 -13.96
C ILE A 664 18.45 -10.58 -14.48
N ALA A 665 18.13 -10.65 -15.78
CA ALA A 665 17.00 -9.91 -16.34
C ALA A 665 15.66 -10.33 -15.69
N HIS A 666 15.44 -11.64 -15.48
CA HIS A 666 14.27 -12.14 -14.76
C HIS A 666 14.26 -11.69 -13.29
N ALA A 667 15.41 -11.69 -12.60
CA ALA A 667 15.53 -11.19 -11.24
C ALA A 667 15.17 -9.69 -11.14
N GLU A 668 15.72 -8.86 -12.03
CA GLU A 668 15.49 -7.41 -12.06
C GLU A 668 14.03 -7.07 -12.41
N SER A 669 13.47 -7.75 -13.42
CA SER A 669 12.07 -7.58 -13.83
C SER A 669 11.08 -7.97 -12.73
N ALA A 670 11.29 -9.11 -12.08
CA ALA A 670 10.45 -9.56 -10.97
C ALA A 670 10.61 -8.67 -9.72
N ALA A 671 11.81 -8.16 -9.43
CA ALA A 671 12.02 -7.21 -8.34
C ALA A 671 11.30 -5.87 -8.59
N SER A 672 11.40 -5.32 -9.80
CA SER A 672 10.64 -4.13 -10.23
C SER A 672 9.12 -4.34 -10.08
N HIS A 673 8.61 -5.48 -10.56
CA HIS A 673 7.19 -5.80 -10.43
C HIS A 673 6.76 -5.96 -8.96
N ALA A 674 7.57 -6.65 -8.14
CA ALA A 674 7.33 -6.78 -6.71
C ALA A 674 7.18 -5.42 -6.02
N LEU A 675 8.13 -4.50 -6.21
CA LEU A 675 8.07 -3.16 -5.62
C LEU A 675 6.80 -2.41 -6.04
N SER A 676 6.42 -2.50 -7.32
CA SER A 676 5.19 -1.89 -7.84
C SER A 676 3.93 -2.42 -7.13
N LEU A 677 3.82 -3.74 -6.90
CA LEU A 677 2.70 -4.35 -6.17
C LEU A 677 2.64 -3.93 -4.69
N GLY A 678 3.80 -3.63 -4.08
CA GLY A 678 3.86 -3.07 -2.73
C GLY A 678 3.47 -1.60 -2.61
N GLY A 679 3.24 -0.90 -3.73
CA GLY A 679 3.07 0.56 -3.75
C GLY A 679 4.40 1.32 -3.58
N LEU A 680 5.54 0.69 -3.88
CA LEU A 680 6.85 1.34 -3.87
C LEU A 680 7.25 1.79 -5.29
N PRO A 681 7.61 3.07 -5.49
CA PRO A 681 8.04 3.53 -6.80
C PRO A 681 9.35 2.88 -7.25
N SER A 682 9.29 2.21 -8.41
CA SER A 682 10.45 1.71 -9.13
C SER A 682 10.26 1.87 -10.63
N VAL A 683 11.36 1.95 -11.37
CA VAL A 683 11.29 1.95 -12.85
C VAL A 683 10.73 0.58 -13.30
N PRO A 684 9.72 0.53 -14.21
CA PRO A 684 9.21 -0.72 -14.74
C PRO A 684 10.28 -1.46 -15.57
N VAL A 685 10.61 -2.71 -15.21
CA VAL A 685 11.60 -3.54 -15.91
C VAL A 685 10.97 -4.80 -16.50
N TYR A 686 11.35 -5.16 -17.73
CA TYR A 686 10.84 -6.30 -18.49
C TYR A 686 12.00 -7.13 -19.05
N VAL A 687 11.80 -8.42 -19.27
CA VAL A 687 12.78 -9.28 -19.95
C VAL A 687 12.55 -9.23 -21.45
N LYS A 688 13.62 -9.08 -22.22
CA LYS A 688 13.54 -8.99 -23.68
C LYS A 688 14.80 -9.58 -24.34
N ASN A 689 14.61 -10.17 -25.52
CA ASN A 689 15.71 -10.42 -26.44
C ASN A 689 15.84 -9.24 -27.41
N VAL A 690 17.00 -8.59 -27.43
CA VAL A 690 17.32 -7.47 -28.33
C VAL A 690 18.64 -7.78 -29.03
N GLU A 691 18.67 -7.68 -30.36
CA GLU A 691 19.84 -8.01 -31.20
C GLU A 691 20.46 -9.39 -30.89
N GLY A 692 19.60 -10.39 -30.60
CA GLY A 692 20.01 -11.75 -30.26
C GLY A 692 20.60 -11.95 -28.86
N LYS A 693 20.56 -10.93 -28.00
CA LYS A 693 21.00 -10.99 -26.59
C LYS A 693 19.77 -10.93 -25.68
N SER A 694 19.72 -11.84 -24.71
CA SER A 694 18.78 -11.74 -23.59
C SER A 694 19.21 -10.62 -22.64
N GLY A 695 18.26 -9.93 -22.02
CA GLY A 695 18.53 -8.81 -21.13
C GLY A 695 17.27 -8.16 -20.59
N SER A 696 17.43 -7.08 -19.83
CA SER A 696 16.33 -6.27 -19.32
C SER A 696 16.13 -5.01 -20.15
N VAL A 697 14.86 -4.64 -20.41
CA VAL A 697 14.45 -3.35 -20.97
C VAL A 697 13.66 -2.56 -19.93
N GLN A 698 13.87 -1.24 -19.91
CA GLN A 698 13.19 -0.30 -19.02
C GLN A 698 13.08 1.08 -19.69
N PRO A 699 12.05 1.90 -19.38
CA PRO A 699 11.98 3.27 -19.88
C PRO A 699 13.12 4.11 -19.29
N LEU A 700 13.66 5.03 -20.08
CA LEU A 700 14.63 6.02 -19.61
C LEU A 700 13.88 7.25 -19.09
N LEU A 701 13.93 7.47 -17.78
CA LEU A 701 13.32 8.64 -17.16
C LEU A 701 14.07 9.92 -17.58
N LYS A 702 13.32 10.99 -17.84
CA LYS A 702 13.85 12.31 -18.20
C LYS A 702 14.13 13.14 -16.96
N ASP A 703 15.13 14.02 -17.06
CA ASP A 703 15.45 15.06 -16.06
C ASP A 703 15.62 14.53 -14.62
N THR A 704 16.12 13.30 -14.48
CA THR A 704 16.41 12.68 -13.18
C THR A 704 17.85 12.89 -12.73
N HIS A 705 18.06 12.94 -11.42
CA HIS A 705 19.39 13.00 -10.80
C HIS A 705 19.59 11.87 -9.79
N HIS A 706 20.83 11.46 -9.53
CA HIS A 706 21.14 10.55 -8.42
C HIS A 706 20.72 11.18 -7.09
N PHE A 707 20.31 10.34 -6.13
CA PHE A 707 19.95 10.81 -4.80
C PHE A 707 21.16 11.39 -4.04
N ALA A 708 20.90 12.30 -3.10
CA ALA A 708 21.96 13.00 -2.37
C ALA A 708 22.71 12.05 -1.43
N SER A 709 24.05 12.16 -1.38
CA SER A 709 24.88 11.28 -0.55
C SER A 709 24.83 11.60 0.96
N GLU A 710 24.51 12.85 1.32
CA GLU A 710 24.67 13.38 2.68
C GLU A 710 23.35 13.39 3.48
N PRO A 711 23.18 12.53 4.51
CA PRO A 711 21.92 12.41 5.27
C PRO A 711 21.49 13.66 6.03
N GLN A 712 22.45 14.51 6.39
CA GLN A 712 22.21 15.81 7.02
C GLN A 712 21.35 16.78 6.18
N ASN A 713 21.30 16.56 4.86
CA ASN A 713 20.55 17.39 3.91
C ASN A 713 19.20 16.76 3.49
N TRP A 714 18.85 15.58 4.00
CA TRP A 714 17.62 14.89 3.61
C TRP A 714 16.41 15.44 4.35
N SER A 715 15.29 15.57 3.65
CA SER A 715 14.01 15.97 4.24
C SER A 715 13.30 14.80 4.97
N GLN A 716 12.30 15.10 5.79
CA GLN A 716 11.54 14.06 6.50
C GLN A 716 10.82 13.11 5.53
N SER A 717 10.25 13.62 4.42
CA SER A 717 9.58 12.78 3.41
C SER A 717 10.56 11.89 2.64
N GLU A 718 11.82 12.33 2.47
CA GLU A 718 12.89 11.51 1.88
C GLU A 718 13.34 10.40 2.84
N VAL A 719 13.53 10.72 4.13
CA VAL A 719 13.79 9.73 5.18
C VAL A 719 12.66 8.69 5.24
N ASP A 720 11.41 9.13 5.26
CA ASP A 720 10.24 8.25 5.25
C ASP A 720 10.19 7.38 3.97
N ALA A 721 10.53 7.95 2.81
CA ALA A 721 10.60 7.21 1.55
C ALA A 721 11.72 6.15 1.54
N ILE A 722 12.86 6.42 2.17
CA ILE A 722 13.96 5.45 2.33
C ILE A 722 13.54 4.33 3.29
N VAL A 723 12.84 4.64 4.39
CA VAL A 723 12.28 3.62 5.29
C VAL A 723 11.31 2.70 4.55
N ARG A 724 10.38 3.26 3.76
CA ARG A 724 9.48 2.51 2.88
C ARG A 724 10.25 1.63 1.88
N SER A 725 11.25 2.21 1.21
CA SER A 725 12.09 1.52 0.22
C SER A 725 12.90 0.36 0.81
N HIS A 726 13.36 0.48 2.06
CA HIS A 726 14.08 -0.59 2.76
C HIS A 726 13.21 -1.86 2.94
N VAL A 727 11.90 -1.71 3.18
CA VAL A 727 10.97 -2.87 3.24
C VAL A 727 10.99 -3.64 1.92
N GLY A 728 10.89 -2.93 0.79
CA GLY A 728 10.98 -3.52 -0.54
C GLY A 728 12.33 -4.16 -0.83
N ALA A 729 13.43 -3.47 -0.48
CA ALA A 729 14.79 -3.98 -0.66
C ALA A 729 15.02 -5.29 0.11
N TRP A 730 14.57 -5.36 1.38
CA TRP A 730 14.64 -6.59 2.17
C TRP A 730 13.75 -7.71 1.62
N LEU A 731 12.56 -7.38 1.13
CA LEU A 731 11.66 -8.36 0.50
C LEU A 731 12.30 -9.01 -0.72
N VAL A 732 12.92 -8.23 -1.61
CA VAL A 732 13.55 -8.77 -2.84
C VAL A 732 15.03 -9.17 -2.64
N GLY A 733 15.55 -9.10 -1.41
CA GLY A 733 16.96 -9.42 -1.13
C GLY A 733 17.96 -8.54 -1.89
N ASP A 734 17.59 -7.28 -2.16
CA ASP A 734 18.47 -6.28 -2.78
C ASP A 734 19.30 -5.55 -1.71
N HIS A 735 20.61 -5.69 -1.82
CA HIS A 735 21.60 -5.10 -0.92
C HIS A 735 22.53 -4.11 -1.63
N ASP A 736 22.15 -3.67 -2.85
CA ASP A 736 22.96 -2.79 -3.71
C ASP A 736 22.29 -1.42 -3.95
N GLY A 737 21.24 -1.09 -3.16
CA GLY A 737 20.47 0.16 -3.26
C GLY A 737 21.21 1.42 -2.79
N HIS A 738 22.41 1.70 -3.31
CA HIS A 738 23.19 2.91 -3.03
C HIS A 738 22.65 4.13 -3.79
N GLN A 739 23.19 5.32 -3.53
CA GLN A 739 22.59 6.60 -3.99
C GLN A 739 22.49 6.81 -5.52
N ALA A 740 23.17 6.01 -6.35
CA ALA A 740 22.98 6.05 -7.81
C ALA A 740 21.78 5.18 -8.27
N ASN A 741 21.42 4.18 -7.46
CA ASN A 741 20.32 3.24 -7.70
C ASN A 741 18.99 3.74 -7.08
N VAL A 742 18.97 5.04 -6.73
CA VAL A 742 17.83 5.83 -6.29
C VAL A 742 17.88 7.13 -7.08
N LEU A 743 16.87 7.38 -7.91
CA LEU A 743 16.78 8.60 -8.70
C LEU A 743 15.80 9.56 -8.01
N ARG A 744 16.18 10.84 -7.98
CA ARG A 744 15.25 11.95 -7.76
C ARG A 744 14.67 12.36 -9.12
N THR A 745 13.35 12.42 -9.22
CA THR A 745 12.64 12.82 -10.44
C THR A 745 12.50 14.36 -10.53
N ALA A 746 12.11 14.89 -11.69
CA ALA A 746 12.00 16.33 -11.94
C ALA A 746 11.02 17.04 -10.97
N SER A 747 9.91 16.38 -10.65
CA SER A 747 8.90 16.83 -9.68
C SER A 747 9.33 16.58 -8.22
N GLY A 748 10.50 16.00 -7.98
CA GLY A 748 11.09 15.78 -6.65
C GLY A 748 10.85 14.38 -6.04
N GLY A 749 10.17 13.48 -6.76
CA GLY A 749 9.88 12.10 -6.35
C GLY A 749 11.14 11.26 -6.17
N LEU A 750 11.06 10.14 -5.42
CA LEU A 750 12.18 9.18 -5.28
C LEU A 750 11.77 7.83 -5.85
N VAL A 751 12.54 7.33 -6.83
CA VAL A 751 12.27 6.08 -7.54
C VAL A 751 13.48 5.15 -7.51
N ARG A 752 13.25 3.85 -7.27
CA ARG A 752 14.31 2.82 -7.34
C ARG A 752 14.59 2.40 -8.78
N CYS A 753 15.87 2.22 -9.09
CA CYS A 753 16.34 1.66 -10.35
C CYS A 753 17.49 0.66 -10.09
N ASP A 754 17.97 0.03 -11.17
CA ASP A 754 19.10 -0.91 -11.19
C ASP A 754 19.00 -2.04 -10.14
N LEU A 755 17.91 -2.82 -10.22
CA LEU A 755 17.62 -3.91 -9.28
C LEU A 755 18.32 -5.24 -9.69
N GLY A 756 19.32 -5.17 -10.56
CA GLY A 756 20.05 -6.33 -11.09
C GLY A 756 20.90 -7.09 -10.05
N GLN A 757 20.91 -6.68 -8.78
CA GLN A 757 21.49 -7.44 -7.65
C GLN A 757 20.43 -8.03 -6.71
N ALA A 758 19.14 -7.86 -6.99
CA ALA A 758 18.05 -8.50 -6.25
C ALA A 758 18.23 -10.02 -6.18
N PHE A 759 17.81 -10.61 -5.07
CA PHE A 759 17.89 -12.04 -4.73
C PHE A 759 19.31 -12.63 -4.68
N LYS A 760 20.38 -11.90 -5.01
CA LYS A 760 21.76 -12.45 -5.09
C LYS A 760 22.19 -13.16 -3.81
N HIS A 761 21.86 -12.60 -2.64
CA HIS A 761 22.25 -13.11 -1.33
C HIS A 761 21.13 -13.87 -0.59
N TYR A 762 20.01 -14.18 -1.26
CA TYR A 762 18.81 -14.73 -0.63
C TYR A 762 19.10 -16.01 0.18
N GLY A 763 18.65 -16.00 1.45
CA GLY A 763 18.84 -17.11 2.38
C GLY A 763 20.21 -17.14 3.07
N GLN A 764 21.10 -16.21 2.72
CA GLN A 764 22.34 -15.88 3.46
C GLN A 764 22.34 -14.43 3.96
N ASP A 765 21.37 -13.64 3.53
CA ASP A 765 21.23 -12.23 3.84
C ASP A 765 20.61 -11.96 5.21
N GLN A 766 20.93 -10.80 5.78
CA GLN A 766 20.55 -10.41 7.14
C GLN A 766 19.92 -9.01 7.14
N LEU A 767 18.80 -8.87 7.84
CA LEU A 767 18.20 -7.57 8.15
C LEU A 767 18.86 -7.04 9.42
N ALA A 768 20.08 -6.52 9.26
CA ALA A 768 20.94 -6.07 10.35
C ALA A 768 21.74 -4.82 9.94
N LEU A 769 22.15 -4.02 10.93
CA LEU A 769 23.03 -2.87 10.69
C LEU A 769 24.41 -3.34 10.24
N GLY A 770 24.94 -2.71 9.21
CA GLY A 770 26.25 -3.06 8.66
C GLY A 770 26.28 -4.33 7.80
N TYR A 771 25.15 -5.00 7.57
CA TYR A 771 25.07 -6.01 6.51
C TYR A 771 25.08 -5.30 5.13
N ALA A 772 26.28 -5.12 4.57
CA ALA A 772 26.53 -4.45 3.29
C ALA A 772 27.44 -5.30 2.39
N PRO A 773 26.96 -6.44 1.85
CA PRO A 773 27.78 -7.39 1.07
C PRO A 773 28.37 -6.82 -0.23
N SER A 774 27.88 -5.67 -0.71
CA SER A 774 28.40 -4.96 -1.89
C SER A 774 29.68 -4.13 -1.66
N GLY A 775 30.20 -4.05 -0.44
CA GLY A 775 31.61 -3.65 -0.22
C GLY A 775 31.89 -2.32 0.48
N GLY A 776 30.90 -1.64 1.04
CA GLY A 776 31.10 -0.51 1.95
C GLY A 776 31.26 0.88 1.29
N GLY A 777 30.99 1.94 2.06
CA GLY A 777 31.32 3.32 1.74
C GLY A 777 30.44 3.94 0.64
N SER A 778 31.01 4.20 -0.54
CA SER A 778 30.26 4.81 -1.65
C SER A 778 29.12 3.92 -2.17
N TYR A 779 29.21 2.61 -1.93
CA TYR A 779 28.23 1.59 -2.30
C TYR A 779 27.34 1.14 -1.14
N ASP A 780 27.43 1.77 0.05
CA ASP A 780 26.49 1.45 1.12
C ASP A 780 25.05 1.82 0.69
N PRO A 781 24.07 0.91 0.88
CA PRO A 781 22.67 1.19 0.60
C PRO A 781 22.18 2.44 1.33
N VAL A 782 21.31 3.22 0.70
CA VAL A 782 20.80 4.49 1.27
C VAL A 782 20.12 4.29 2.63
N HIS A 783 19.55 3.12 2.88
CA HIS A 783 18.97 2.77 4.18
C HIS A 783 20.04 2.50 5.25
N GLN A 784 21.17 1.86 4.94
CA GLN A 784 22.29 1.73 5.89
C GLN A 784 22.83 3.11 6.27
N LYS A 785 23.01 4.01 5.28
CA LYS A 785 23.40 5.41 5.52
C LYS A 785 22.40 6.17 6.40
N LEU A 786 21.10 6.00 6.13
CA LEU A 786 20.03 6.55 6.97
C LEU A 786 20.17 6.14 8.43
N TYR A 787 20.28 4.84 8.69
CA TYR A 787 20.27 4.31 10.05
C TYR A 787 21.57 4.61 10.81
N GLN A 788 22.71 4.58 10.13
CA GLN A 788 23.98 5.04 10.71
C GLN A 788 23.91 6.52 11.11
N ALA A 789 23.37 7.39 10.23
CA ALA A 789 23.16 8.81 10.55
C ALA A 789 22.15 9.02 11.69
N ALA A 790 21.06 8.23 11.73
CA ALA A 790 20.08 8.30 12.80
C ALA A 790 20.68 7.95 14.18
N LEU A 791 21.56 6.93 14.23
CA LEU A 791 22.25 6.51 15.45
C LEU A 791 23.39 7.44 15.86
N SER A 792 24.07 8.08 14.91
CA SER A 792 25.18 9.01 15.18
C SER A 792 24.76 10.47 15.39
N GLY A 793 23.49 10.80 15.18
CA GLY A 793 22.99 12.18 15.20
C GLY A 793 23.36 12.99 13.95
N GLY A 794 23.68 12.33 12.83
CA GLY A 794 24.03 12.93 11.54
C GLY A 794 22.86 13.22 10.59
N LEU A 795 21.62 13.21 11.08
CA LEU A 795 20.44 13.70 10.34
C LEU A 795 20.24 15.21 10.57
N GLY A 796 19.51 15.86 9.67
CA GLY A 796 19.17 17.28 9.80
C GLY A 796 18.32 17.58 11.05
N ASP A 797 18.34 18.83 11.51
CA ASP A 797 17.63 19.26 12.72
C ASP A 797 16.14 18.90 12.69
N GLY A 798 15.71 18.11 13.67
CA GLY A 798 14.31 17.66 13.82
C GLY A 798 13.92 16.45 12.96
N ILE A 799 14.77 16.02 12.02
CA ILE A 799 14.53 14.86 11.14
C ILE A 799 14.78 13.55 11.91
N LYS A 800 13.87 12.57 11.78
CA LYS A 800 13.96 11.29 12.50
C LYS A 800 13.51 10.13 11.62
N VAL A 801 14.09 8.94 11.85
CA VAL A 801 13.54 7.69 11.31
C VAL A 801 12.17 7.44 11.95
N ASN A 802 11.14 7.27 11.13
CA ASN A 802 9.79 6.96 11.55
C ASN A 802 9.44 5.50 11.17
N PRO A 803 9.44 4.53 12.10
CA PRO A 803 9.06 3.15 11.80
C PRO A 803 7.62 2.99 11.30
N ALA A 804 6.71 3.92 11.63
CA ALA A 804 5.29 3.79 11.30
C ALA A 804 5.02 3.79 9.79
N VAL A 805 5.84 4.50 8.99
CA VAL A 805 5.65 4.55 7.52
C VAL A 805 5.90 3.22 6.82
N ALA A 806 6.49 2.22 7.51
CA ALA A 806 6.62 0.87 6.99
C ALA A 806 5.30 0.09 6.99
N HIS A 807 4.32 0.43 7.86
CA HIS A 807 3.04 -0.29 7.97
C HIS A 807 2.28 -0.48 6.65
N PRO A 808 1.98 0.58 5.85
CA PRO A 808 1.20 0.42 4.63
C PRO A 808 1.92 -0.45 3.59
N ILE A 809 3.24 -0.30 3.47
CA ILE A 809 4.06 -1.09 2.54
C ILE A 809 4.11 -2.57 2.94
N ILE A 810 4.30 -2.85 4.24
CA ILE A 810 4.25 -4.23 4.77
C ILE A 810 2.86 -4.83 4.54
N LYS A 811 1.77 -4.09 4.80
CA LYS A 811 0.38 -4.53 4.57
C LYS A 811 0.14 -4.85 3.10
N ASN A 812 0.59 -4.01 2.17
CA ASN A 812 0.46 -4.24 0.73
C ASN A 812 1.19 -5.53 0.30
N PHE A 813 2.42 -5.74 0.80
CA PHE A 813 3.16 -6.98 0.50
C PHE A 813 2.54 -8.23 1.13
N GLU A 814 2.04 -8.15 2.37
CA GLU A 814 1.32 -9.25 3.02
C GLU A 814 0.06 -9.64 2.24
N ALA A 815 -0.65 -8.65 1.66
CA ALA A 815 -1.87 -8.84 0.89
C ALA A 815 -1.67 -9.53 -0.48
N ILE A 816 -0.46 -9.57 -1.04
CA ILE A 816 -0.18 -10.30 -2.29
C ILE A 816 -0.38 -11.80 -2.04
N PRO A 817 -1.30 -12.50 -2.74
CA PRO A 817 -1.50 -13.94 -2.57
C PRO A 817 -0.22 -14.74 -2.84
N ASP A 818 0.04 -15.78 -2.04
CA ASP A 818 1.26 -16.59 -2.18
C ASP A 818 1.36 -17.25 -3.56
N SER A 819 0.23 -17.60 -4.18
CA SER A 819 0.18 -18.10 -5.57
C SER A 819 0.65 -17.06 -6.60
N GLN A 820 0.20 -15.81 -6.47
CA GLN A 820 0.64 -14.69 -7.32
C GLN A 820 2.13 -14.40 -7.11
N TRP A 821 2.58 -14.38 -5.85
CA TRP A 821 3.98 -14.15 -5.48
C TRP A 821 4.91 -15.22 -6.08
N ARG A 822 4.52 -16.51 -5.97
CA ARG A 822 5.26 -17.62 -6.59
C ARG A 822 5.24 -17.56 -8.11
N SER A 823 4.10 -17.24 -8.73
CA SER A 823 3.97 -17.11 -10.19
C SER A 823 4.91 -16.04 -10.73
N MET A 824 4.94 -14.85 -10.11
CA MET A 824 5.84 -13.76 -10.49
C MET A 824 7.33 -14.12 -10.36
N LEU A 825 7.69 -14.92 -9.35
CA LEU A 825 9.08 -15.32 -9.09
C LEU A 825 9.49 -16.63 -9.79
N HIS A 826 8.58 -17.30 -10.51
CA HIS A 826 8.81 -18.59 -11.13
C HIS A 826 10.02 -18.55 -12.09
N SER A 827 10.04 -17.63 -13.06
CA SER A 827 11.16 -17.55 -14.01
C SER A 827 12.48 -17.15 -13.34
N THR A 828 12.44 -16.31 -12.30
CA THR A 828 13.62 -15.98 -11.47
C THR A 828 14.20 -17.24 -10.80
N ALA A 829 13.34 -18.12 -10.29
CA ALA A 829 13.76 -19.38 -9.68
C ALA A 829 14.34 -20.36 -10.73
N HIS A 830 13.60 -20.67 -11.79
CA HIS A 830 13.98 -21.73 -12.74
C HIS A 830 15.18 -21.32 -13.61
N GLU A 831 15.22 -20.10 -14.14
CA GLU A 831 16.38 -19.61 -14.90
C GLU A 831 17.59 -19.35 -13.99
N GLY A 832 17.37 -18.94 -12.74
CA GLY A 832 18.43 -18.82 -11.74
C GLY A 832 19.12 -20.15 -11.42
N VAL A 833 18.36 -21.24 -11.25
CA VAL A 833 18.93 -22.59 -11.06
C VAL A 833 19.72 -23.04 -12.29
N LYS A 834 19.18 -22.80 -13.49
CA LYS A 834 19.80 -23.15 -14.78
C LYS A 834 21.12 -22.40 -15.04
N ALA A 835 21.17 -21.11 -14.68
CA ALA A 835 22.39 -20.30 -14.76
C ALA A 835 23.37 -20.52 -13.58
N GLY A 836 22.94 -21.18 -12.51
CA GLY A 836 23.78 -21.47 -11.34
C GLY A 836 24.11 -20.23 -10.49
N VAL A 837 23.17 -19.29 -10.39
CA VAL A 837 23.39 -17.99 -9.73
C VAL A 837 23.67 -18.10 -8.22
N HIS A 838 24.15 -17.01 -7.61
CA HIS A 838 24.76 -17.02 -6.27
C HIS A 838 23.92 -17.64 -5.13
N TRP A 839 22.59 -17.58 -5.17
CA TRP A 839 21.71 -18.19 -4.16
C TRP A 839 21.51 -19.72 -4.32
N VAL A 840 21.83 -20.30 -5.48
CA VAL A 840 21.57 -21.71 -5.82
C VAL A 840 22.19 -22.71 -4.82
N PRO A 841 23.44 -22.55 -4.34
CA PRO A 841 24.00 -23.44 -3.32
C PRO A 841 23.24 -23.43 -1.99
N THR A 842 22.68 -22.27 -1.60
CA THR A 842 21.88 -22.10 -0.39
C THR A 842 20.55 -22.85 -0.51
N MET A 843 19.83 -22.64 -1.61
CA MET A 843 18.53 -23.28 -1.84
C MET A 843 18.68 -24.78 -2.06
N ARG A 844 19.80 -25.25 -2.66
CA ARG A 844 20.15 -26.68 -2.71
C ARG A 844 20.33 -27.29 -1.32
N LYS A 845 20.93 -26.57 -0.36
CA LYS A 845 21.07 -27.02 1.03
C LYS A 845 19.72 -27.02 1.77
N ALA A 846 18.86 -26.03 1.52
CA ALA A 846 17.50 -25.98 2.07
C ALA A 846 16.65 -27.16 1.56
N ALA A 847 16.64 -27.41 0.25
CA ALA A 847 15.96 -28.53 -0.38
C ALA A 847 16.47 -29.90 0.13
N ALA A 848 17.80 -30.07 0.24
CA ALA A 848 18.40 -31.27 0.81
C ALA A 848 17.87 -31.58 2.23
N LYS A 849 17.79 -30.54 3.07
CA LYS A 849 17.22 -30.64 4.43
C LYS A 849 15.72 -30.95 4.39
N LYS A 850 14.93 -30.26 3.57
CA LYS A 850 13.48 -30.43 3.45
C LYS A 850 13.10 -31.86 3.01
N HIS A 851 13.84 -32.43 2.08
CA HIS A 851 13.56 -33.76 1.51
C HIS A 851 14.34 -34.92 2.17
N GLY A 852 15.23 -34.65 3.13
CA GLY A 852 16.03 -35.69 3.79
C GLY A 852 17.03 -36.41 2.87
N ILE A 853 17.49 -35.76 1.80
CA ILE A 853 18.39 -36.35 0.79
C ILE A 853 19.75 -35.64 0.75
N PRO A 854 20.84 -36.33 0.35
CA PRO A 854 22.14 -35.68 0.13
C PRO A 854 22.05 -34.55 -0.91
N SER A 855 22.74 -33.43 -0.70
CA SER A 855 22.70 -32.25 -1.59
C SER A 855 23.04 -32.53 -3.06
N ALA A 856 23.84 -33.58 -3.32
CA ALA A 856 24.18 -34.04 -4.67
C ALA A 856 23.03 -34.76 -5.40
N LYS A 857 21.97 -35.18 -4.69
CA LYS A 857 20.76 -35.81 -5.24
C LYS A 857 19.58 -34.85 -5.41
N VAL A 858 19.72 -33.60 -4.99
CA VAL A 858 18.68 -32.57 -5.14
C VAL A 858 18.58 -32.16 -6.61
N SER A 859 17.39 -32.32 -7.19
CA SER A 859 17.08 -31.94 -8.58
C SER A 859 16.97 -30.42 -8.73
N SER A 860 17.11 -29.90 -9.96
CA SER A 860 16.94 -28.47 -10.25
C SER A 860 15.59 -27.95 -9.79
N GLU A 861 14.53 -28.74 -10.00
CA GLU A 861 13.15 -28.43 -9.58
C GLU A 861 13.05 -28.19 -8.07
N GLN A 862 13.64 -29.07 -7.25
CA GLN A 862 13.63 -28.93 -5.79
C GLN A 862 14.39 -27.69 -5.31
N ILE A 863 15.34 -27.16 -6.09
CA ILE A 863 16.08 -25.94 -5.77
C ILE A 863 15.25 -24.70 -6.11
N ALA A 864 14.55 -24.72 -7.25
CA ALA A 864 13.63 -23.65 -7.65
C ALA A 864 12.46 -23.56 -6.65
N GLU A 865 11.87 -24.70 -6.29
CA GLU A 865 10.85 -24.79 -5.25
C GLU A 865 11.34 -24.27 -3.89
N ALA A 866 12.57 -24.61 -3.47
CA ALA A 866 13.14 -24.07 -2.24
C ALA A 866 13.38 -22.54 -2.28
N PHE A 867 13.66 -21.97 -3.45
CA PHE A 867 13.70 -20.51 -3.63
C PHE A 867 12.31 -19.89 -3.47
N LEU A 868 11.28 -20.47 -4.10
CA LEU A 868 9.90 -20.00 -4.03
C LEU A 868 9.33 -20.10 -2.61
N ASP A 869 9.63 -21.19 -1.90
CA ASP A 869 9.31 -21.35 -0.48
C ASP A 869 9.97 -20.29 0.39
N HIS A 870 11.27 -20.03 0.20
CA HIS A 870 12.00 -18.99 0.94
C HIS A 870 11.45 -17.59 0.64
N ALA A 871 11.05 -17.33 -0.60
CA ALA A 871 10.44 -16.06 -0.99
C ALA A 871 9.06 -15.84 -0.35
N VAL A 872 8.23 -16.88 -0.25
CA VAL A 872 6.96 -16.83 0.50
C VAL A 872 7.23 -16.62 1.99
N GLN A 873 8.16 -17.36 2.58
CA GLN A 873 8.55 -17.20 3.98
C GLN A 873 9.03 -15.77 4.28
N ARG A 874 9.88 -15.19 3.41
CA ARG A 874 10.38 -13.81 3.51
C ARG A 874 9.24 -12.78 3.49
N LYS A 875 8.23 -12.98 2.64
CA LYS A 875 7.03 -12.14 2.57
C LYS A 875 6.20 -12.23 3.85
N GLN A 876 5.90 -13.45 4.29
CA GLN A 876 5.11 -13.72 5.50
C GLN A 876 5.81 -13.23 6.79
N SER A 877 7.16 -13.24 6.84
CA SER A 877 7.92 -12.79 8.01
C SER A 877 8.25 -11.30 8.02
N LEU A 878 7.83 -10.49 7.02
CA LEU A 878 8.22 -9.09 6.88
C LEU A 878 7.97 -8.26 8.15
N ARG A 879 6.76 -8.34 8.69
CA ARG A 879 6.32 -7.57 9.87
C ARG A 879 7.13 -7.87 11.11
N GLU A 880 7.36 -9.16 11.38
CA GLU A 880 8.19 -9.57 12.50
C GLU A 880 9.66 -9.17 12.31
N SER A 881 10.19 -9.35 11.09
CA SER A 881 11.55 -8.98 10.72
C SER A 881 11.80 -7.50 10.96
N PHE A 882 10.92 -6.62 10.45
CA PHE A 882 11.04 -5.18 10.63
C PHE A 882 10.80 -4.72 12.06
N THR A 883 9.86 -5.32 12.79
CA THR A 883 9.70 -5.01 14.22
C THR A 883 10.97 -5.38 14.99
N ASN A 884 11.53 -6.57 14.75
CA ASN A 884 12.78 -6.99 15.38
C ASN A 884 13.94 -6.05 15.00
N PHE A 885 14.06 -5.63 13.74
CA PHE A 885 15.06 -4.68 13.28
C PHE A 885 14.95 -3.32 14.01
N PHE A 886 13.78 -2.66 13.96
CA PHE A 886 13.62 -1.34 14.59
C PHE A 886 13.79 -1.41 16.13
N VAL A 887 13.28 -2.45 16.78
CA VAL A 887 13.37 -2.58 18.24
C VAL A 887 14.80 -2.95 18.70
N LYS A 888 15.46 -3.91 18.03
CA LYS A 888 16.74 -4.48 18.51
C LYS A 888 17.97 -3.81 17.92
N GLU A 889 17.97 -3.52 16.62
CA GLU A 889 19.12 -2.92 15.94
C GLU A 889 19.13 -1.39 16.13
N LEU A 890 17.96 -0.75 15.97
CA LEU A 890 17.81 0.71 16.06
C LEU A 890 17.41 1.23 17.45
N ASN A 891 17.22 0.35 18.44
CA ASN A 891 16.80 0.69 19.80
C ASN A 891 15.52 1.54 19.88
N MET A 892 14.54 1.27 19.00
CA MET A 892 13.25 1.97 18.94
C MET A 892 12.13 1.11 19.56
N PRO A 893 11.94 1.09 20.89
CA PRO A 893 10.94 0.23 21.53
C PRO A 893 9.50 0.56 21.11
N THR A 894 9.22 1.82 20.74
CA THR A 894 7.93 2.25 20.20
C THR A 894 7.59 1.57 18.87
N ALA A 895 8.58 1.09 18.12
CA ALA A 895 8.37 0.33 16.89
C ALA A 895 7.78 -1.08 17.14
N ALA A 896 7.64 -1.52 18.39
CA ALA A 896 6.95 -2.76 18.74
C ALA A 896 5.50 -2.79 18.22
N SER A 897 4.86 -1.63 18.03
CA SER A 897 3.52 -1.49 17.43
C SER A 897 3.40 -2.11 16.04
N LEU A 898 4.49 -2.20 15.26
CA LEU A 898 4.52 -2.84 13.94
C LEU A 898 3.98 -4.28 13.96
N LYS A 899 4.13 -5.01 15.07
CA LYS A 899 3.59 -6.38 15.24
C LYS A 899 2.06 -6.46 15.20
N HIS A 900 1.35 -5.38 15.50
CA HIS A 900 -0.11 -5.42 15.74
C HIS A 900 -0.96 -5.04 14.51
N GLY A 901 -0.34 -4.87 13.34
CA GLY A 901 -0.99 -4.27 12.18
C GLY A 901 -1.03 -2.74 12.28
N ALA A 902 -1.41 -2.06 11.21
CA ALA A 902 -2.02 -0.75 11.39
C ALA A 902 -3.46 -1.03 11.85
N LYS A 903 -3.74 -0.70 13.11
CA LYS A 903 -5.10 -0.66 13.65
C LYS A 903 -5.81 0.59 13.12
#